data_AF-K1GSB6-F1
#
_entry.id   AF-K1GSB6-F1
#
_cell.length_a   1.000
_cell.length_b   1.000
_cell.length_c   1.000
_cell.angle_alpha   90.00
_cell.angle_beta   90.00
_cell.angle_gamma   90.00
#
_symmetry.space_group_name_H-M   'P 1'
#
loop_
_entity.id
_entity.type
_entity.pdbx_description
1 polymer ?
#
loop_
_entity_poly.entity_id
_entity_poly.type
_entity_poly.pdbx_seq_one_letter_code
_entity_poly.pdbx_strand_id
1 'polypeptide(L)'
;MNNNLYNVEKNLRSIAKRYENVKYSVGLAVLFLMKGTSAFSDENKIQELEKQKDILTNVKKEKAEVKETKKVAKTTQKLKASWTNMQFGANDLYSNFFVTPKNKVEKTSIVKSEKAVLVVSADNGTSLPMLAKLTSDIEETSTTPTIEEINTSKENLRNSIGNLQNKIDIARKENSKEIQGLKLELVQLMEQGNQVVKSPWSSWQFGANYFYDNWGSAYKGRGDKQTNKILTRDKSATLNRFLETSADSTSYGTTNLRLVKEPSVEIKISAGVRPKNINKQAPSYRPNAPTVSLPVFEPKLLSTPGKPSAPVEITPTTFDPPDINFKGKGFFQHAHIDISKGNGLSYGPNQGQWKGIVIQNYDNYNTVDKNNDTVEGIINIEVGNLADGKKAKWWGSNLDGTANSNIQLKVHTDVPKTAASGYNFYGPGDFYLDDGSTTVPLNTFINELRDHNPTISGNYIMTNKGGENDTNRNISFLSYNPAGPGTPGYDGKNTAGPRTATFNGTLTLNGTATPFTGATASSDVTIGVEHQLYSNGHQSAYSIFDNKGTIDLASGNNLVGILLDVEVWGDNTNNNIANNTNRLPHKTVNNGKIIINSQNSIGIDYGEYYNRFFKSDLTVGDIIVNGSHNYGLRMANIFSGNAGYFDKGTTIKSGGADKKILVQGTENVGVSIAKFLSSAKDPNPIANITDLNVEVAGQKNIGFLRHKTYANNTGDMLFNATTMGTFTFGNGAKDSTLIRTDKYGIQVKKDINATGKDNAGKDFTGSGNTVLHSNGQTQHIDNYNTITVGKGYTQTVGMAATGTAASKIVNILNEGTIDLQGKKSIGMYVDKFTQGKSTGSIKLSALGDLDKDGK
;
A
#
# COMPACT_ATOMS: atom_id res chain seq x y z
N MET A 1 23.34 -49.29 26.11
CA MET A 1 22.18 -49.38 25.20
C MET A 1 22.70 -49.61 23.78
N ASN A 2 22.40 -50.75 23.16
CA ASN A 2 22.83 -51.03 21.79
C ASN A 2 22.05 -50.13 20.82
N ASN A 3 22.76 -49.47 19.90
CA ASN A 3 22.19 -48.50 18.96
C ASN A 3 21.39 -49.21 17.86
N ASN A 4 20.15 -49.61 18.18
CA ASN A 4 19.28 -50.38 17.31
C ASN A 4 19.04 -49.70 15.95
N LEU A 5 19.03 -48.37 15.90
CA LEU A 5 18.80 -47.60 14.68
C LEU A 5 19.93 -47.78 13.66
N TYR A 6 21.18 -47.79 14.13
CA TYR A 6 22.36 -47.98 13.28
C TYR A 6 22.41 -49.39 12.67
N ASN A 7 22.00 -50.40 13.46
CA ASN A 7 21.93 -51.78 12.98
C ASN A 7 20.79 -51.97 11.96
N VAL A 8 19.64 -51.35 12.17
CA VAL A 8 18.51 -51.36 11.21
C VAL A 8 18.93 -50.71 9.89
N GLU A 9 19.59 -49.55 9.94
CA GLU A 9 20.12 -48.88 8.76
C GLU A 9 21.11 -49.76 7.98
N LYS A 10 22.08 -50.35 8.68
CA LYS A 10 23.09 -51.23 8.06
C LYS A 10 22.46 -52.45 7.39
N ASN A 11 21.45 -53.05 8.03
CA ASN A 11 20.72 -54.20 7.49
C ASN A 11 19.89 -53.82 6.26
N LEU A 12 19.19 -52.68 6.28
CA LEU A 12 18.43 -52.19 5.14
C LEU A 12 19.32 -51.84 3.94
N ARG A 13 20.50 -51.26 4.17
CA ARG A 13 21.51 -51.03 3.13
C ARG A 13 22.02 -52.35 2.53
N SER A 14 22.17 -53.39 3.34
CA SER A 14 22.58 -54.72 2.87
C SER A 14 21.48 -55.40 2.04
N ILE A 15 20.21 -55.28 2.45
CA ILE A 15 19.06 -55.81 1.70
C ILE A 15 18.95 -55.12 0.33
N ALA A 16 19.04 -53.78 0.29
CA ALA A 16 19.01 -53.01 -0.96
C ALA A 16 20.13 -53.35 -1.95
N LYS A 17 21.27 -53.88 -1.47
CA LYS A 17 22.35 -54.36 -2.34
C LYS A 17 22.09 -55.74 -2.96
N ARG A 18 21.21 -56.55 -2.35
CA ARG A 18 20.94 -57.93 -2.80
C ARG A 18 19.72 -58.04 -3.71
N TYR A 19 18.83 -57.06 -3.70
CA TYR A 19 17.62 -57.03 -4.53
C TYR A 19 17.68 -55.85 -5.50
N GLU A 20 17.71 -56.13 -6.81
CA GLU A 20 17.82 -55.09 -7.86
C GLU A 20 16.67 -54.07 -7.83
N ASN A 21 15.51 -54.46 -7.28
CA ASN A 21 14.29 -53.66 -7.25
C ASN A 21 14.09 -52.85 -5.95
N VAL A 22 15.06 -52.83 -5.03
CA VAL A 22 14.97 -52.10 -3.75
C VAL A 22 16.18 -51.18 -3.59
N LYS A 23 15.98 -49.86 -3.63
CA LYS A 23 17.04 -48.87 -3.40
C LYS A 23 16.94 -48.30 -1.99
N TYR A 24 18.06 -48.24 -1.28
CA TYR A 24 18.10 -47.67 0.06
C TYR A 24 17.84 -46.16 0.02
N SER A 25 16.88 -45.69 0.81
CA SER A 25 16.60 -44.27 1.07
C SER A 25 16.28 -44.05 2.55
N VAL A 26 16.42 -42.82 3.05
CA VAL A 26 15.99 -42.48 4.42
C VAL A 26 14.48 -42.67 4.57
N GLY A 27 13.71 -42.41 3.51
CA GLY A 27 12.27 -42.68 3.46
C GLY A 27 11.95 -44.17 3.65
N LEU A 28 12.72 -45.07 3.04
CA LEU A 28 12.56 -46.52 3.21
C LEU A 28 12.89 -46.96 4.64
N ALA A 29 13.88 -46.33 5.30
CA ALA A 29 14.20 -46.62 6.70
C ALA A 29 13.07 -46.19 7.65
N VAL A 30 12.47 -45.02 7.41
CA VAL A 30 11.30 -44.54 8.17
C VAL A 30 10.09 -45.43 7.89
N LEU A 31 9.84 -45.81 6.64
CA LEU A 31 8.73 -46.69 6.26
C LEU A 31 8.88 -48.09 6.88
N PHE A 32 10.09 -48.64 6.93
CA PHE A 32 10.39 -49.91 7.59
C PHE A 32 10.21 -49.84 9.11
N LEU A 33 10.56 -48.70 9.76
CA LEU A 33 10.27 -48.50 11.18
C LEU A 33 8.76 -48.40 11.47
N MET A 34 8.00 -47.80 10.55
CA MET A 34 6.55 -47.63 10.70
C MET A 34 5.74 -48.89 10.37
N LYS A 35 6.20 -49.71 9.42
CA LYS A 35 5.40 -50.81 8.84
C LYS A 35 6.09 -52.18 8.85
N GLY A 36 7.33 -52.27 9.32
CA GLY A 36 8.10 -53.52 9.33
C GLY A 36 8.37 -54.08 7.93
N THR A 37 8.36 -55.41 7.78
CA THR A 37 8.62 -56.10 6.50
C THR A 37 7.59 -55.79 5.40
N SER A 38 6.41 -55.29 5.77
CA SER A 38 5.38 -54.87 4.80
C SER A 38 5.76 -53.61 3.99
N ALA A 39 6.86 -52.93 4.35
CA ALA A 39 7.43 -51.82 3.58
C ALA A 39 7.93 -52.23 2.17
N PHE A 40 8.05 -53.53 1.89
CA PHE A 40 8.53 -54.06 0.61
C PHE A 40 7.42 -54.61 -0.31
N SER A 41 6.14 -54.41 0.03
CA SER A 41 5.02 -54.84 -0.83
C SER A 41 4.89 -53.99 -2.10
N ASP A 42 4.42 -54.60 -3.19
CA ASP A 42 4.36 -53.95 -4.51
C ASP A 42 3.40 -52.75 -4.59
N GLU A 43 2.43 -52.63 -3.67
CA GLU A 43 1.56 -51.46 -3.54
C GLU A 43 2.31 -50.17 -3.16
N ASN A 44 3.43 -50.26 -2.42
CA ASN A 44 4.19 -49.09 -1.98
C ASN A 44 5.16 -48.55 -3.06
N LYS A 45 5.58 -49.37 -4.03
CA LYS A 45 6.51 -48.95 -5.10
C LYS A 45 5.92 -47.92 -6.06
N ILE A 46 4.59 -47.94 -6.25
CA ILE A 46 3.89 -47.03 -7.17
C ILE A 46 3.78 -45.61 -6.58
N GLN A 47 3.54 -45.49 -5.27
CA GLN A 47 3.54 -44.17 -4.58
C GLN A 47 4.92 -43.50 -4.52
N GLU A 48 6.00 -44.28 -4.46
CA GLU A 48 7.36 -43.73 -4.34
C GLU A 48 7.89 -43.16 -5.66
N LEU A 49 7.47 -43.69 -6.82
CA LEU A 49 7.79 -43.17 -8.15
C LEU A 49 7.12 -41.81 -8.43
N GLU A 50 5.90 -41.60 -7.94
CA GLU A 50 5.19 -40.32 -8.06
C GLU A 50 5.74 -39.27 -7.07
N LYS A 51 6.01 -39.65 -5.81
CA LYS A 51 6.67 -38.75 -4.84
C LYS A 51 8.10 -38.38 -5.23
N GLN A 52 8.87 -39.26 -5.88
CA GLN A 52 10.22 -38.91 -6.35
C GLN A 52 10.19 -37.87 -7.49
N LYS A 53 9.15 -37.86 -8.34
CA LYS A 53 8.97 -36.81 -9.35
C LYS A 53 8.67 -35.46 -8.70
N ASP A 54 7.80 -35.42 -7.69
CA ASP A 54 7.49 -34.19 -6.95
C ASP A 54 8.70 -33.66 -6.16
N ILE A 55 9.46 -34.55 -5.51
CA ILE A 55 10.65 -34.17 -4.74
C ILE A 55 11.78 -33.68 -5.66
N LEU A 56 12.02 -34.32 -6.81
CA LEU A 56 13.04 -33.86 -7.76
C LEU A 56 12.70 -32.49 -8.37
N THR A 57 11.40 -32.21 -8.52
CA THR A 57 10.90 -30.92 -9.02
C THR A 57 11.02 -29.84 -7.94
N ASN A 58 10.69 -30.16 -6.68
CA ASN A 58 10.84 -29.24 -5.55
C ASN A 58 12.30 -28.94 -5.21
N VAL A 59 13.21 -29.93 -5.25
CA VAL A 59 14.65 -29.71 -4.99
C VAL A 59 15.32 -28.92 -6.12
N LYS A 60 14.86 -29.04 -7.37
CA LYS A 60 15.30 -28.15 -8.47
C LYS A 60 14.80 -26.73 -8.29
N LYS A 61 13.58 -26.55 -7.75
CA LYS A 61 12.98 -25.24 -7.43
C LYS A 61 13.72 -24.56 -6.28
N GLU A 62 14.00 -25.28 -5.19
CA GLU A 62 14.78 -24.79 -4.06
C GLU A 62 16.23 -24.45 -4.45
N LYS A 63 16.90 -25.28 -5.27
CA LYS A 63 18.24 -24.95 -5.78
C LYS A 63 18.27 -23.72 -6.69
N ALA A 64 17.19 -23.45 -7.42
CA ALA A 64 17.07 -22.25 -8.25
C ALA A 64 16.78 -21.01 -7.39
N GLU A 65 15.86 -21.12 -6.42
CA GLU A 65 15.53 -20.06 -5.46
C GLU A 65 16.73 -19.68 -4.58
N VAL A 66 17.54 -20.64 -4.11
CA VAL A 66 18.76 -20.38 -3.33
C VAL A 66 19.85 -19.71 -4.18
N LYS A 67 19.91 -20.02 -5.49
CA LYS A 67 20.88 -19.42 -6.41
C LYS A 67 20.48 -18.00 -6.81
N GLU A 68 19.17 -17.70 -6.88
CA GLU A 68 18.64 -16.35 -7.12
C GLU A 68 18.70 -15.47 -5.86
N THR A 69 18.30 -15.98 -4.68
CA THR A 69 18.44 -15.24 -3.41
C THR A 69 19.90 -14.90 -3.09
N LYS A 70 20.86 -15.78 -3.41
CA LYS A 70 22.31 -15.47 -3.30
C LYS A 70 22.79 -14.42 -4.31
N LYS A 71 22.16 -14.31 -5.49
CA LYS A 71 22.46 -13.27 -6.49
C LYS A 71 21.87 -11.92 -6.07
N VAL A 72 20.66 -11.93 -5.52
CA VAL A 72 19.98 -10.74 -4.98
C VAL A 72 20.68 -10.22 -3.72
N ALA A 73 21.12 -11.09 -2.80
CA ALA A 73 21.90 -10.70 -1.63
C ALA A 73 23.24 -10.02 -2.00
N LYS A 74 23.95 -10.55 -3.00
CA LYS A 74 25.21 -9.94 -3.51
C LYS A 74 25.02 -8.61 -4.23
N THR A 75 23.83 -8.33 -4.77
CA THR A 75 23.57 -7.07 -5.50
C THR A 75 22.99 -5.98 -4.59
N THR A 76 22.53 -6.34 -3.39
CA THR A 76 21.85 -5.42 -2.44
C THR A 76 22.76 -4.94 -1.29
N GLN A 77 23.97 -5.50 -1.14
CA GLN A 77 24.99 -4.97 -0.20
C GLN A 77 25.68 -3.73 -0.78
N LYS A 78 24.95 -2.61 -0.84
CA LYS A 78 25.56 -1.27 -0.84
C LYS A 78 25.70 -0.84 0.61
N LEU A 79 26.90 -0.42 1.00
CA LEU A 79 27.21 0.20 2.30
C LEU A 79 26.13 1.23 2.67
N LYS A 80 25.37 1.00 3.76
CA LYS A 80 24.24 1.84 4.16
C LYS A 80 24.65 3.17 4.82
N ALA A 81 25.95 3.42 4.99
CA ALA A 81 26.49 4.69 5.42
C ALA A 81 27.25 5.38 4.26
N SER A 82 26.50 5.88 3.27
CA SER A 82 26.98 6.98 2.43
C SER A 82 26.67 8.30 3.14
N TRP A 83 27.55 9.30 3.02
CA TRP A 83 27.41 10.64 3.63
C TRP A 83 26.00 11.27 3.49
N THR A 84 25.23 10.81 2.52
CA THR A 84 23.83 11.13 2.25
C THR A 84 22.83 10.83 3.37
N ASN A 85 23.11 9.91 4.31
CA ASN A 85 22.18 9.56 5.41
C ASN A 85 22.46 10.29 6.73
N MET A 86 23.51 11.12 6.81
CA MET A 86 23.79 11.96 7.97
C MET A 86 23.15 13.33 7.76
N GLN A 87 21.87 13.47 8.09
CA GLN A 87 21.19 14.76 8.01
C GLN A 87 21.66 15.64 9.18
N PHE A 88 22.48 16.66 8.88
CA PHE A 88 22.88 17.69 9.84
C PHE A 88 21.71 18.67 10.01
N GLY A 89 21.28 18.90 11.25
CA GLY A 89 20.25 19.90 11.53
C GLY A 89 20.80 21.32 11.32
N ALA A 90 19.94 22.32 11.17
CA ALA A 90 20.37 23.72 11.00
C ALA A 90 21.31 24.20 12.14
N ASN A 91 21.23 23.63 13.33
CA ASN A 91 22.14 23.94 14.45
C ASN A 91 23.52 23.26 14.36
N ASP A 92 23.70 22.30 13.45
CA ASP A 92 24.95 21.56 13.27
C ASP A 92 25.86 22.21 12.20
N LEU A 93 25.33 23.09 11.35
CA LEU A 93 26.04 23.71 10.22
C LEU A 93 26.12 25.25 10.28
N TYR A 94 25.44 25.90 11.23
CA TYR A 94 25.47 27.35 11.37
C TYR A 94 26.19 27.75 12.67
N SER A 95 27.47 28.10 12.56
CA SER A 95 28.04 29.10 13.44
C SER A 95 27.56 30.45 12.91
N ASN A 96 26.72 31.16 13.65
CA ASN A 96 26.30 32.52 13.29
C ASN A 96 27.54 33.43 13.32
N PHE A 97 28.28 33.48 12.21
CA PHE A 97 29.49 34.31 12.09
C PHE A 97 29.20 35.76 11.68
N PHE A 98 27.92 36.15 11.55
CA PHE A 98 27.55 37.55 11.39
C PHE A 98 26.28 37.82 12.19
N VAL A 99 26.43 38.57 13.28
CA VAL A 99 25.32 39.19 14.01
C VAL A 99 24.72 40.23 13.06
N THR A 100 23.65 39.88 12.35
CA THR A 100 22.86 40.88 11.62
C THR A 100 22.03 41.67 12.66
N PRO A 101 22.18 43.01 12.74
CA PRO A 101 21.34 43.81 13.62
C PRO A 101 19.87 43.67 13.18
N LYS A 102 18.97 43.51 14.15
CA LYS A 102 17.52 43.47 13.91
C LYS A 102 17.05 44.80 13.34
N ASN A 103 16.91 44.91 12.01
CA ASN A 103 16.18 46.01 11.41
C ASN A 103 14.67 45.85 11.68
N LYS A 104 14.13 46.85 12.35
CA LYS A 104 12.71 47.07 12.65
C LYS A 104 11.98 47.28 11.31
N VAL A 105 11.27 46.27 10.83
CA VAL A 105 10.46 46.39 9.60
C VAL A 105 9.11 47.01 9.97
N GLU A 106 8.91 48.27 9.60
CA GLU A 106 7.59 48.89 9.59
C GLU A 106 6.74 48.29 8.45
N LYS A 107 5.59 47.76 8.82
CA LYS A 107 4.58 47.22 7.90
C LYS A 107 3.84 48.36 7.21
N THR A 108 4.32 48.81 6.07
CA THR A 108 3.49 49.43 5.03
C THR A 108 4.18 49.32 3.67
N SER A 109 3.44 48.87 2.65
CA SER A 109 3.66 49.00 1.19
C SER A 109 3.92 47.69 0.44
N ILE A 110 3.48 47.67 -0.82
CA ILE A 110 3.46 46.58 -1.84
C ILE A 110 2.16 45.76 -1.75
N VAL A 111 1.01 46.22 -2.29
CA VAL A 111 0.65 46.59 -3.68
C VAL A 111 0.96 45.48 -4.69
N LYS A 112 -0.12 44.79 -5.10
CA LYS A 112 -0.20 43.90 -6.27
C LYS A 112 -0.30 44.73 -7.55
N SER A 113 0.46 44.38 -8.59
CA SER A 113 -0.02 44.50 -9.97
C SER A 113 0.84 43.68 -10.93
N GLU A 114 0.14 42.96 -11.81
CA GLU A 114 0.62 42.13 -12.91
C GLU A 114 1.13 42.98 -14.10
N LYS A 115 1.84 42.30 -15.02
CA LYS A 115 2.23 42.73 -16.39
C LYS A 115 3.31 43.81 -16.50
N ALA A 116 4.56 43.37 -16.60
CA ALA A 116 5.62 44.17 -17.21
C ALA A 116 5.68 43.89 -18.72
N VAL A 117 5.18 44.84 -19.51
CA VAL A 117 5.47 44.96 -20.95
C VAL A 117 6.69 45.86 -21.09
N LEU A 118 7.68 45.38 -21.86
CA LEU A 118 8.86 46.12 -22.27
C LEU A 118 8.47 47.35 -23.10
N VAL A 119 9.00 48.52 -22.74
CA VAL A 119 9.23 49.61 -23.70
C VAL A 119 10.65 50.15 -23.45
N VAL A 120 11.46 50.04 -24.49
CA VAL A 120 12.82 50.58 -24.61
C VAL A 120 12.73 51.83 -25.49
N SER A 121 13.24 52.97 -25.00
CA SER A 121 13.81 54.10 -25.75
C SER A 121 14.05 55.25 -24.75
N ALA A 122 15.07 56.09 -24.80
CA ALA A 122 16.30 56.22 -25.59
C ALA A 122 17.19 57.24 -24.83
N ASP A 123 18.50 57.10 -24.95
CA ASP A 123 19.53 58.16 -24.82
C ASP A 123 19.68 58.96 -23.51
N ASN A 124 20.55 58.42 -22.66
CA ASN A 124 21.81 58.98 -22.16
C ASN A 124 21.90 60.48 -21.80
N GLY A 125 21.95 60.74 -20.48
CA GLY A 125 22.80 61.81 -19.95
C GLY A 125 22.28 62.51 -18.69
N THR A 126 22.20 61.81 -17.54
CA THR A 126 22.48 62.31 -16.17
C THR A 126 22.12 61.22 -15.14
N SER A 127 22.97 61.03 -14.14
CA SER A 127 22.99 59.87 -13.23
C SER A 127 21.76 59.73 -12.33
N LEU A 128 21.20 58.52 -12.31
CA LEU A 128 20.07 58.05 -11.50
C LEU A 128 20.38 58.00 -9.97
N PRO A 129 19.35 57.98 -9.09
CA PRO A 129 19.45 58.06 -7.62
C PRO A 129 20.13 56.87 -6.92
N MET A 130 20.74 55.97 -7.69
CA MET A 130 21.22 54.66 -7.21
C MET A 130 22.62 54.73 -6.59
N LEU A 131 23.40 55.78 -6.87
CA LEU A 131 24.77 55.93 -6.35
C LEU A 131 24.85 56.64 -4.99
N ALA A 132 23.82 57.40 -4.58
CA ALA A 132 23.77 58.03 -3.26
C ALA A 132 23.43 57.05 -2.12
N LYS A 133 22.76 55.94 -2.45
CA LYS A 133 22.39 54.90 -1.47
C LYS A 133 23.52 53.90 -1.18
N LEU A 134 24.52 53.84 -2.06
CA LEU A 134 25.70 52.98 -1.87
C LEU A 134 26.76 53.63 -0.97
N THR A 135 26.74 54.95 -0.80
CA THR A 135 27.73 55.67 0.03
C THR A 135 27.33 55.75 1.51
N SER A 136 26.02 55.75 1.84
CA SER A 136 25.55 55.70 3.24
C SER A 136 25.78 54.35 3.91
N ASP A 137 25.86 53.28 3.13
CA ASP A 137 25.90 51.90 3.64
C ASP A 137 27.34 51.40 3.87
N ILE A 138 28.36 52.24 3.62
CA ILE A 138 29.78 51.88 3.74
C ILE A 138 30.49 52.53 4.95
N GLU A 139 29.91 53.54 5.61
CA GLU A 139 30.59 54.27 6.71
C GLU A 139 30.37 53.73 8.14
N GLU A 140 29.66 52.63 8.36
CA GLU A 140 29.61 51.97 9.68
C GLU A 140 30.17 50.54 9.64
N THR A 141 31.50 50.42 9.50
CA THR A 141 32.21 49.16 9.72
C THR A 141 33.51 49.35 10.49
N SER A 142 33.43 49.43 11.83
CA SER A 142 34.50 48.94 12.71
C SER A 142 34.04 48.85 14.17
N THR A 143 33.30 47.79 14.53
CA THR A 143 33.18 47.36 15.93
C THR A 143 33.87 46.02 16.09
N THR A 144 35.04 46.04 16.73
CA THR A 144 35.73 44.82 17.20
C THR A 144 34.80 44.05 18.15
N PRO A 145 34.59 42.74 17.94
CA PRO A 145 33.70 41.93 18.79
C PRO A 145 34.19 41.93 20.23
N THR A 146 33.26 42.01 21.18
CA THR A 146 33.57 42.04 22.61
C THR A 146 34.09 40.68 23.11
N ILE A 147 34.86 40.69 24.20
CA ILE A 147 35.46 39.45 24.77
C ILE A 147 34.37 38.43 25.16
N GLU A 148 33.19 38.88 25.62
CA GLU A 148 32.05 38.02 25.94
C GLU A 148 31.47 37.35 24.69
N GLU A 149 31.25 38.10 23.60
CA GLU A 149 30.78 37.55 22.32
C GLU A 149 31.76 36.52 21.75
N ILE A 150 33.07 36.77 21.88
CA ILE A 150 34.12 35.82 21.49
C ILE A 150 34.07 34.56 22.36
N ASN A 151 33.84 34.68 23.66
CA ASN A 151 33.77 33.52 24.56
C ASN A 151 32.51 32.68 24.32
N THR A 152 31.35 33.30 24.12
CA THR A 152 30.11 32.61 23.73
C THR A 152 30.25 31.92 22.37
N SER A 153 30.90 32.57 21.40
CA SER A 153 31.20 31.95 20.09
C SER A 153 32.13 30.74 20.24
N LYS A 154 33.18 30.82 21.07
CA LYS A 154 34.07 29.70 21.37
C LYS A 154 33.35 28.53 22.06
N GLU A 155 32.40 28.80 22.94
CA GLU A 155 31.62 27.76 23.62
C GLU A 155 30.65 27.07 22.67
N ASN A 156 29.95 27.83 21.81
CA ASN A 156 29.10 27.28 20.77
C ASN A 156 29.89 26.42 19.77
N LEU A 157 31.10 26.84 19.39
CA LEU A 157 32.01 26.05 18.55
C LEU A 157 32.44 24.75 19.24
N ARG A 158 32.77 24.79 20.54
CA ARG A 158 33.12 23.58 21.30
C ARG A 158 31.96 22.59 21.36
N ASN A 159 30.73 23.08 21.59
CA ASN A 159 29.53 22.24 21.64
C ASN A 159 29.21 21.62 20.27
N SER A 160 29.35 22.38 19.19
CA SER A 160 29.17 21.90 17.82
C SER A 160 30.22 20.85 17.42
N ILE A 161 31.50 21.10 17.74
CA ILE A 161 32.59 20.14 17.52
C ILE A 161 32.36 18.84 18.33
N GLY A 162 31.92 18.95 19.59
CA GLY A 162 31.58 17.79 20.41
C GLY A 162 30.43 16.96 19.85
N ASN A 163 29.38 17.60 19.31
CA ASN A 163 28.27 16.92 18.67
C ASN A 163 28.69 16.21 17.36
N LEU A 164 29.52 16.86 16.55
CA LEU A 164 30.12 16.27 15.35
C LEU A 164 30.98 15.04 15.68
N GLN A 165 31.82 15.14 16.71
CA GLN A 165 32.65 14.03 17.18
C GLN A 165 31.78 12.81 17.59
N ASN A 166 30.71 13.04 18.36
CA ASN A 166 29.78 12.00 18.76
C ASN A 166 29.10 11.31 17.56
N LYS A 167 28.66 12.09 16.57
CA LYS A 167 28.05 11.54 15.34
C LYS A 167 29.05 10.72 14.52
N ILE A 168 30.31 11.15 14.43
CA ILE A 168 31.40 10.40 13.77
C ILE A 168 31.67 9.08 14.49
N ASP A 169 31.71 9.08 15.82
CA ASP A 169 32.01 7.88 16.59
C ASP A 169 30.84 6.86 16.58
N ILE A 170 29.59 7.34 16.54
CA ILE A 170 28.41 6.49 16.29
C ILE A 170 28.51 5.84 14.90
N ALA A 171 28.81 6.60 13.86
CA ALA A 171 28.94 6.08 12.50
C ALA A 171 30.06 5.03 12.38
N ARG A 172 31.21 5.26 13.04
CA ARG A 172 32.32 4.29 13.10
C ARG A 172 31.90 2.99 13.78
N LYS A 173 31.11 3.06 14.85
CA LYS A 173 30.61 1.90 15.59
C LYS A 173 29.63 1.08 14.76
N GLU A 174 28.72 1.72 14.03
CA GLU A 174 27.78 1.05 13.12
C GLU A 174 28.50 0.38 11.95
N ASN A 175 29.43 1.09 11.29
CA ASN A 175 30.26 0.51 10.22
C ASN A 175 31.05 -0.71 10.69
N SER A 176 31.57 -0.69 11.92
CA SER A 176 32.29 -1.82 12.49
C SER A 176 31.39 -3.04 12.73
N LYS A 177 30.13 -2.84 13.15
CA LYS A 177 29.14 -3.91 13.30
C LYS A 177 28.77 -4.53 11.96
N GLU A 178 28.56 -3.70 10.93
CA GLU A 178 28.28 -4.19 9.57
C GLU A 178 29.44 -5.02 9.02
N ILE A 179 30.68 -4.55 9.17
CA ILE A 179 31.89 -5.29 8.75
C ILE A 179 31.99 -6.64 9.46
N GLN A 180 31.64 -6.72 10.76
CA GLN A 180 31.61 -7.99 11.49
C GLN A 180 30.52 -8.94 10.95
N GLY A 181 29.33 -8.43 10.65
CA GLY A 181 28.25 -9.21 10.03
C GLY A 181 28.65 -9.76 8.66
N LEU A 182 29.30 -8.94 7.82
CA LEU A 182 29.81 -9.36 6.51
C LEU A 182 30.91 -10.42 6.62
N LYS A 183 31.78 -10.33 7.64
CA LYS A 183 32.79 -11.37 7.91
C LYS A 183 32.14 -12.70 8.30
N LEU A 184 31.10 -12.69 9.13
CA LEU A 184 30.35 -13.90 9.51
C LEU A 184 29.67 -14.55 8.31
N GLU A 185 29.06 -13.75 7.43
CA GLU A 185 28.44 -14.25 6.19
C GLU A 185 29.49 -14.83 5.23
N LEU A 186 30.65 -14.19 5.10
CA LEU A 186 31.77 -14.73 4.31
C LEU A 186 32.26 -16.07 4.87
N VAL A 187 32.40 -16.20 6.19
CA VAL A 187 32.77 -17.47 6.84
C VAL A 187 31.72 -18.54 6.57
N GLN A 188 30.43 -18.23 6.69
CA GLN A 188 29.35 -19.17 6.35
C GLN A 188 29.37 -19.59 4.87
N LEU A 189 29.68 -18.67 3.95
CA LEU A 189 29.81 -18.97 2.52
C LEU A 189 31.05 -19.84 2.23
N MET A 190 32.17 -19.61 2.93
CA MET A 190 33.37 -20.45 2.85
C MET A 190 33.11 -21.85 3.43
N GLU A 191 32.37 -21.94 4.54
CA GLU A 191 32.04 -23.20 5.21
C GLU A 191 31.03 -24.03 4.40
N GLN A 192 30.01 -23.40 3.79
CA GLN A 192 29.13 -24.04 2.80
C GLN A 192 29.89 -24.44 1.53
N GLY A 193 30.85 -23.64 1.08
CA GLY A 193 31.72 -23.98 -0.05
C GLY A 193 32.55 -25.23 0.21
N ASN A 194 33.10 -25.37 1.41
CA ASN A 194 33.90 -26.53 1.81
C ASN A 194 33.06 -27.82 1.92
N GLN A 195 31.75 -27.70 2.19
CA GLN A 195 30.81 -28.84 2.18
C GLN A 195 30.36 -29.25 0.76
N VAL A 196 30.52 -28.37 -0.24
CA VAL A 196 30.16 -28.64 -1.65
C VAL A 196 31.38 -29.05 -2.50
N VAL A 197 32.60 -28.74 -2.06
CA VAL A 197 33.86 -29.13 -2.73
C VAL A 197 34.47 -30.38 -2.08
N LYS A 198 33.73 -31.49 -2.12
CA LYS A 198 34.34 -32.82 -2.25
C LYS A 198 33.70 -33.51 -3.46
N SER A 199 34.23 -33.20 -4.64
CA SER A 199 33.93 -33.98 -5.84
C SER A 199 34.64 -35.34 -5.74
N PRO A 200 33.98 -36.47 -6.02
CA PRO A 200 34.57 -37.81 -5.96
C PRO A 200 35.34 -38.17 -7.24
N TRP A 201 36.06 -37.22 -7.86
CA TRP A 201 36.86 -37.50 -9.06
C TRP A 201 38.30 -37.03 -8.86
N SER A 202 39.08 -37.95 -8.29
CA SER A 202 40.52 -38.04 -8.40
C SER A 202 40.90 -38.82 -9.68
N SER A 203 41.23 -38.10 -10.75
CA SER A 203 42.09 -38.47 -11.91
C SER A 203 41.78 -37.48 -13.05
N TRP A 204 42.69 -36.82 -13.76
CA TRP A 204 44.12 -36.93 -14.05
C TRP A 204 44.78 -35.55 -13.83
N GLN A 205 45.77 -35.42 -12.94
CA GLN A 205 47.22 -35.36 -13.24
C GLN A 205 47.64 -34.43 -14.39
N PHE A 206 48.52 -33.46 -14.05
CA PHE A 206 49.62 -32.85 -14.84
C PHE A 206 49.51 -32.91 -16.39
N GLY A 207 49.58 -31.86 -17.19
CA GLY A 207 49.95 -30.47 -16.98
C GLY A 207 50.02 -29.73 -18.33
N ALA A 208 50.32 -28.42 -18.25
CA ALA A 208 50.78 -27.52 -19.31
C ALA A 208 49.79 -27.08 -20.42
N ASN A 209 49.41 -25.79 -20.32
CA ASN A 209 49.46 -24.75 -21.35
C ASN A 209 49.13 -25.13 -22.81
N TYR A 210 48.19 -24.41 -23.44
CA TYR A 210 48.52 -23.31 -24.36
C TYR A 210 47.23 -22.62 -24.83
N PHE A 211 47.29 -21.28 -24.81
CA PHE A 211 46.35 -20.31 -25.37
C PHE A 211 45.96 -20.63 -26.82
N TYR A 212 44.78 -20.19 -27.26
CA TYR A 212 44.68 -19.44 -28.52
C TYR A 212 43.43 -18.56 -28.56
N ASP A 213 43.69 -17.26 -28.49
CA ASP A 213 42.83 -16.16 -28.93
C ASP A 213 42.58 -16.22 -30.44
N ASN A 214 41.48 -15.61 -30.90
CA ASN A 214 41.38 -15.19 -32.29
C ASN A 214 40.77 -13.77 -32.38
N TRP A 215 41.64 -12.76 -32.21
CA TRP A 215 41.44 -11.42 -32.74
C TRP A 215 42.17 -11.30 -34.08
N GLY A 216 41.46 -10.79 -35.09
CA GLY A 216 41.85 -10.92 -36.48
C GLY A 216 43.01 -10.04 -36.98
N SER A 217 43.46 -10.42 -38.18
CA SER A 217 44.34 -9.73 -39.13
C SER A 217 45.81 -10.15 -39.13
N ALA A 218 46.31 -10.30 -40.35
CA ALA A 218 47.60 -10.90 -40.69
C ALA A 218 48.83 -10.06 -40.30
N TYR A 219 49.90 -10.75 -39.87
CA TYR A 219 51.27 -10.27 -39.96
C TYR A 219 52.14 -11.29 -40.74
N LYS A 220 52.92 -10.78 -41.69
CA LYS A 220 53.64 -11.53 -42.73
C LYS A 220 54.94 -12.14 -42.18
N GLY A 221 55.12 -13.45 -42.38
CA GLY A 221 56.41 -14.16 -42.27
C GLY A 221 56.56 -15.13 -43.45
N ARG A 222 57.71 -15.09 -44.12
CA ARG A 222 58.01 -15.69 -45.43
C ARG A 222 58.13 -17.22 -45.42
N GLY A 223 57.75 -17.85 -46.55
CA GLY A 223 58.44 -19.04 -47.10
C GLY A 223 57.74 -20.40 -46.95
N ASP A 224 56.90 -20.74 -47.93
CA ASP A 224 57.02 -21.95 -48.77
C ASP A 224 55.66 -22.54 -49.18
N LYS A 225 55.54 -22.77 -50.50
CA LYS A 225 54.32 -23.09 -51.24
C LYS A 225 53.85 -24.51 -50.93
N GLN A 226 52.56 -24.70 -50.65
CA GLN A 226 51.95 -26.02 -50.77
C GLN A 226 51.53 -26.29 -52.22
N THR A 227 52.14 -27.33 -52.78
CA THR A 227 51.86 -27.94 -54.06
C THR A 227 50.51 -28.69 -54.01
N ASN A 228 49.65 -28.44 -54.98
CA ASN A 228 48.47 -29.24 -55.36
C ASN A 228 47.45 -29.60 -54.26
N LYS A 229 46.45 -28.73 -54.05
CA LYS A 229 45.10 -29.19 -53.71
C LYS A 229 44.08 -28.67 -54.72
N ILE A 230 43.53 -29.62 -55.47
CA ILE A 230 42.44 -29.49 -56.43
C ILE A 230 41.19 -28.98 -55.69
N LEU A 231 40.58 -27.91 -56.21
CA LEU A 231 39.30 -27.38 -55.74
C LEU A 231 38.19 -28.39 -56.08
N THR A 232 37.59 -29.01 -55.07
CA THR A 232 36.32 -29.73 -55.23
C THR A 232 35.15 -28.76 -55.13
N ARG A 233 34.26 -28.79 -56.12
CA ARG A 233 33.10 -27.88 -56.23
C ARG A 233 32.04 -28.21 -55.18
N ASP A 234 31.54 -27.15 -54.56
CA ASP A 234 30.51 -27.12 -53.52
C ASP A 234 29.24 -27.91 -53.90
N LYS A 235 28.73 -28.70 -52.94
CA LYS A 235 27.50 -29.50 -53.00
C LYS A 235 26.35 -28.80 -52.24
N SER A 236 26.31 -27.47 -52.24
CA SER A 236 25.20 -26.71 -51.67
C SER A 236 24.06 -26.54 -52.69
N ALA A 237 22.84 -26.83 -52.23
CA ALA A 237 21.62 -26.98 -53.03
C ALA A 237 21.04 -25.68 -53.65
N THR A 238 21.81 -24.59 -53.70
CA THR A 238 21.37 -23.27 -54.20
C THR A 238 21.71 -23.01 -55.66
N LEU A 239 22.54 -23.86 -56.30
CA LEU A 239 22.90 -23.76 -57.73
C LEU A 239 22.13 -24.71 -58.66
N ASN A 240 21.27 -25.59 -58.12
CA ASN A 240 20.45 -26.51 -58.94
C ASN A 240 19.30 -25.83 -59.71
N ARG A 241 19.03 -24.56 -59.42
CA ARG A 241 18.02 -23.74 -60.12
C ARG A 241 18.44 -23.25 -61.51
N PHE A 242 19.68 -23.54 -61.92
CA PHE A 242 20.25 -23.16 -63.23
C PHE A 242 20.77 -24.37 -64.03
N LEU A 243 20.37 -25.60 -63.66
CA LEU A 243 20.72 -26.83 -64.39
C LEU A 243 19.49 -27.31 -65.19
N GLU A 244 19.68 -27.56 -66.49
CA GLU A 244 18.66 -27.90 -67.52
C GLU A 244 17.86 -29.20 -67.29
N THR A 245 17.95 -29.82 -66.11
CA THR A 245 17.32 -31.12 -65.80
C THR A 245 16.41 -31.05 -64.57
N SER A 246 15.73 -29.93 -64.35
CA SER A 246 14.73 -29.78 -63.29
C SER A 246 13.34 -30.17 -63.79
N ALA A 247 13.07 -31.47 -63.87
CA ALA A 247 11.70 -31.96 -63.79
C ALA A 247 11.34 -32.04 -62.30
N ASP A 248 10.78 -30.96 -61.76
CA ASP A 248 9.58 -30.99 -60.88
C ASP A 248 9.25 -29.58 -60.36
N SER A 249 8.18 -29.04 -60.93
CA SER A 249 7.31 -27.95 -60.49
C SER A 249 7.89 -26.78 -59.67
N THR A 250 8.11 -25.64 -60.34
CA THR A 250 7.94 -24.33 -59.68
C THR A 250 6.57 -23.78 -60.08
N SER A 251 5.62 -23.75 -59.14
CA SER A 251 4.34 -23.08 -59.34
C SER A 251 4.50 -21.58 -59.03
N TYR A 252 3.99 -20.73 -59.90
CA TYR A 252 3.81 -19.30 -59.61
C TYR A 252 2.35 -18.96 -59.91
N GLY A 253 1.53 -18.95 -58.85
CA GLY A 253 0.07 -18.91 -58.97
C GLY A 253 -0.50 -20.25 -59.47
N THR A 254 -1.58 -20.20 -60.25
CA THR A 254 -2.38 -21.37 -60.67
C THR A 254 -2.03 -21.93 -62.06
N THR A 255 -0.86 -21.62 -62.62
CA THR A 255 -0.39 -22.18 -63.90
C THR A 255 0.99 -22.81 -63.77
N ASN A 256 1.14 -24.04 -64.28
CA ASN A 256 2.42 -24.76 -64.34
C ASN A 256 3.14 -24.39 -65.64
N LEU A 257 4.31 -23.73 -65.51
CA LEU A 257 5.17 -23.41 -66.65
C LEU A 257 6.16 -24.55 -66.87
N ARG A 258 5.83 -25.47 -67.79
CA ARG A 258 6.73 -26.54 -68.23
C ARG A 258 7.43 -26.09 -69.50
N LEU A 259 8.76 -25.97 -69.48
CA LEU A 259 9.54 -25.81 -70.72
C LEU A 259 9.47 -27.14 -71.51
N VAL A 260 8.92 -27.10 -72.72
CA VAL A 260 8.84 -28.24 -73.65
C VAL A 260 9.90 -28.06 -74.72
N LYS A 261 10.73 -29.09 -74.94
CA LYS A 261 11.79 -29.11 -75.96
C LYS A 261 11.19 -29.49 -77.31
N GLU A 262 11.44 -28.69 -78.36
CA GLU A 262 11.09 -29.04 -79.74
C GLU A 262 11.98 -30.18 -80.27
N PRO A 263 11.45 -31.13 -81.07
CA PRO A 263 12.26 -32.18 -81.67
C PRO A 263 13.15 -31.62 -82.79
N SER A 264 14.41 -32.02 -82.81
CA SER A 264 15.38 -31.67 -83.86
C SER A 264 15.01 -32.33 -85.19
N VAL A 265 14.68 -31.52 -86.20
CA VAL A 265 14.40 -31.95 -87.57
C VAL A 265 15.70 -32.16 -88.34
N GLU A 266 15.90 -33.37 -88.87
CA GLU A 266 17.04 -33.71 -89.73
C GLU A 266 16.79 -33.16 -91.15
N ILE A 267 17.59 -32.17 -91.59
CA ILE A 267 17.54 -31.63 -92.96
C ILE A 267 18.73 -32.21 -93.75
N LYS A 268 18.45 -33.15 -94.66
CA LYS A 268 19.44 -33.66 -95.64
C LYS A 268 19.34 -32.83 -96.92
N ILE A 269 20.42 -32.17 -97.33
CA ILE A 269 20.53 -31.43 -98.59
C ILE A 269 21.76 -31.89 -99.38
N SER A 270 21.52 -32.39 -100.60
CA SER A 270 22.31 -32.28 -101.84
C SER A 270 21.96 -33.47 -102.77
N ALA A 271 21.87 -33.39 -104.09
CA ALA A 271 21.91 -32.30 -105.07
C ALA A 271 21.21 -32.80 -106.35
N GLY A 272 20.56 -31.90 -107.10
CA GLY A 272 19.95 -32.22 -108.40
C GLY A 272 19.13 -31.06 -108.96
N VAL A 273 19.80 -30.17 -109.69
CA VAL A 273 19.19 -29.00 -110.34
C VAL A 273 18.51 -29.43 -111.66
N ARG A 274 17.24 -29.02 -111.86
CA ARG A 274 16.72 -28.50 -113.15
C ARG A 274 15.37 -27.79 -112.96
N PRO A 275 15.20 -26.54 -113.44
CA PRO A 275 14.01 -25.71 -113.18
C PRO A 275 12.97 -25.84 -114.29
N LYS A 276 11.66 -25.80 -113.94
CA LYS A 276 10.61 -25.26 -114.82
C LYS A 276 9.30 -24.91 -114.10
N ASN A 277 8.93 -23.64 -114.27
CA ASN A 277 7.62 -22.97 -114.22
C ASN A 277 6.64 -23.22 -113.06
N ILE A 278 6.51 -22.22 -112.18
CA ILE A 278 5.45 -22.09 -111.18
C ILE A 278 4.31 -21.25 -111.79
N ASN A 279 3.18 -21.89 -112.08
CA ASN A 279 1.90 -21.21 -112.29
C ASN A 279 1.21 -21.07 -110.93
N LYS A 280 1.15 -19.85 -110.38
CA LYS A 280 0.56 -19.60 -109.06
C LYS A 280 -0.97 -19.53 -109.18
N GLN A 281 -1.67 -20.58 -108.74
CA GLN A 281 -3.08 -20.47 -108.33
C GLN A 281 -3.14 -20.35 -106.81
N ALA A 282 -3.90 -19.38 -106.31
CA ALA A 282 -4.07 -19.15 -104.88
C ALA A 282 -4.82 -20.34 -104.22
N PRO A 283 -4.31 -20.95 -103.15
CA PRO A 283 -5.07 -21.91 -102.37
C PRO A 283 -6.22 -21.21 -101.63
N SER A 284 -7.47 -21.60 -101.90
CA SER A 284 -8.63 -21.19 -101.10
C SER A 284 -8.72 -22.07 -99.85
N TYR A 285 -7.90 -21.78 -98.84
CA TYR A 285 -8.04 -22.40 -97.53
C TYR A 285 -8.94 -21.51 -96.64
N ARG A 286 -10.17 -21.96 -96.35
CA ARG A 286 -10.95 -21.46 -95.23
C ARG A 286 -10.67 -22.39 -94.04
N PRO A 287 -10.12 -21.91 -92.91
CA PRO A 287 -10.01 -22.73 -91.72
C PRO A 287 -11.40 -23.12 -91.22
N ASN A 288 -11.56 -24.37 -90.78
CA ASN A 288 -12.74 -24.78 -90.04
C ASN A 288 -12.78 -24.00 -88.70
N ALA A 289 -13.98 -23.56 -88.30
CA ALA A 289 -14.17 -22.88 -87.02
C ALA A 289 -13.67 -23.77 -85.86
N PRO A 290 -12.94 -23.21 -84.89
CA PRO A 290 -12.43 -23.99 -83.76
C PRO A 290 -13.60 -24.54 -82.94
N THR A 291 -13.70 -25.86 -82.84
CA THR A 291 -14.57 -26.57 -81.90
C THR A 291 -13.95 -26.59 -80.50
N VAL A 292 -13.74 -25.40 -79.93
CA VAL A 292 -13.29 -25.26 -78.54
C VAL A 292 -14.45 -24.69 -77.73
N SER A 293 -15.03 -25.52 -76.87
CA SER A 293 -15.93 -25.06 -75.81
C SER A 293 -15.10 -24.23 -74.82
N LEU A 294 -15.41 -22.95 -74.68
CA LEU A 294 -14.81 -22.11 -73.65
C LEU A 294 -15.21 -22.67 -72.27
N PRO A 295 -14.29 -22.69 -71.28
CA PRO A 295 -14.65 -23.10 -69.93
C PRO A 295 -15.77 -22.20 -69.40
N VAL A 296 -16.79 -22.81 -68.81
CA VAL A 296 -17.90 -22.09 -68.17
C VAL A 296 -17.31 -21.26 -67.03
N PHE A 297 -17.41 -19.93 -67.14
CA PHE A 297 -17.06 -19.03 -66.05
C PHE A 297 -18.19 -19.06 -65.03
N GLU A 298 -18.04 -19.82 -63.96
CA GLU A 298 -18.88 -19.69 -62.77
C GLU A 298 -18.32 -18.59 -61.86
N PRO A 299 -19.02 -17.44 -61.71
CA PRO A 299 -18.55 -16.37 -60.83
C PRO A 299 -18.52 -16.91 -59.40
N LYS A 300 -17.35 -16.86 -58.76
CA LYS A 300 -17.26 -17.12 -57.31
C LYS A 300 -17.85 -15.91 -56.58
N LEU A 301 -19.15 -15.97 -56.31
CA LEU A 301 -19.85 -14.97 -55.50
C LEU A 301 -19.23 -14.96 -54.10
N LEU A 302 -18.50 -13.89 -53.77
CA LEU A 302 -18.10 -13.64 -52.40
C LEU A 302 -19.38 -13.40 -51.59
N SER A 303 -19.66 -14.28 -50.63
CA SER A 303 -20.73 -14.01 -49.68
C SER A 303 -20.39 -12.73 -48.92
N THR A 304 -21.39 -11.91 -48.65
CA THR A 304 -21.23 -10.74 -47.77
C THR A 304 -20.57 -11.21 -46.47
N PRO A 305 -19.50 -10.53 -46.00
CA PRO A 305 -18.88 -10.87 -44.73
C PRO A 305 -19.94 -11.05 -43.65
N GLY A 306 -19.84 -12.14 -42.89
CA GLY A 306 -20.75 -12.37 -41.77
C GLY A 306 -20.75 -11.15 -40.85
N LYS A 307 -21.94 -10.70 -40.44
CA LYS A 307 -22.07 -9.63 -39.45
C LYS A 307 -21.15 -9.97 -38.27
N PRO A 308 -20.23 -9.07 -37.88
CA PRO A 308 -19.39 -9.31 -36.72
C PRO A 308 -20.28 -9.70 -35.53
N SER A 309 -19.84 -10.68 -34.75
CA SER A 309 -20.47 -10.96 -33.46
C SER A 309 -20.54 -9.65 -32.67
N ALA A 310 -21.65 -9.44 -31.97
CA ALA A 310 -21.77 -8.29 -31.09
C ALA A 310 -20.55 -8.26 -30.15
N PRO A 311 -19.92 -7.09 -29.94
CA PRO A 311 -18.83 -6.97 -28.98
C PRO A 311 -19.28 -7.54 -27.63
N VAL A 312 -18.41 -8.30 -26.97
CA VAL A 312 -18.66 -8.73 -25.59
C VAL A 312 -18.72 -7.47 -24.72
N GLU A 313 -19.87 -7.23 -24.11
CA GLU A 313 -20.05 -6.09 -23.20
C GLU A 313 -19.19 -6.31 -21.96
N ILE A 314 -18.21 -5.42 -21.76
CA ILE A 314 -17.42 -5.37 -20.55
C ILE A 314 -17.97 -4.20 -19.74
N THR A 315 -18.79 -4.53 -18.73
CA THR A 315 -19.31 -3.55 -17.80
C THR A 315 -18.37 -3.43 -16.60
N PRO A 316 -18.03 -2.21 -16.15
CA PRO A 316 -17.37 -2.00 -14.87
C PRO A 316 -18.21 -2.60 -13.74
N THR A 317 -17.54 -3.27 -12.80
CA THR A 317 -18.24 -3.82 -11.64
C THR A 317 -18.67 -2.70 -10.71
N THR A 318 -19.97 -2.64 -10.44
CA THR A 318 -20.56 -1.72 -9.47
C THR A 318 -21.11 -2.52 -8.30
N PHE A 319 -20.66 -2.21 -7.09
CA PHE A 319 -21.29 -2.69 -5.86
C PHE A 319 -21.80 -1.51 -5.03
N ASP A 320 -22.77 -1.76 -4.17
CA ASP A 320 -23.26 -0.77 -3.22
C ASP A 320 -22.35 -0.72 -1.99
N PRO A 321 -21.77 0.46 -1.66
CA PRO A 321 -20.97 0.61 -0.46
C PRO A 321 -21.75 0.19 0.80
N PRO A 322 -21.07 -0.39 1.81
CA PRO A 322 -21.72 -0.91 3.02
C PRO A 322 -22.50 0.18 3.77
N ASP A 323 -23.75 -0.11 4.12
CA ASP A 323 -24.62 0.84 4.83
C ASP A 323 -24.48 0.68 6.35
N ILE A 324 -23.39 1.21 6.90
CA ILE A 324 -23.12 1.21 8.34
C ILE A 324 -23.71 2.49 8.95
N ASN A 325 -24.81 2.41 9.68
CA ASN A 325 -25.52 3.59 10.16
C ASN A 325 -25.35 3.90 11.65
N PHE A 326 -24.69 3.02 12.42
CA PHE A 326 -24.50 3.26 13.84
C PHE A 326 -23.75 4.56 14.12
N LYS A 327 -24.02 5.12 15.29
CA LYS A 327 -23.37 6.31 15.82
C LYS A 327 -22.39 5.92 16.91
N GLY A 328 -21.20 6.52 16.88
CA GLY A 328 -20.35 6.58 18.06
C GLY A 328 -20.87 7.66 19.00
N LYS A 329 -20.84 7.44 20.31
CA LYS A 329 -21.32 8.36 21.33
C LYS A 329 -20.53 8.16 22.62
N GLY A 330 -19.90 9.25 23.06
CA GLY A 330 -19.25 9.34 24.35
C GLY A 330 -20.17 9.22 25.57
N PHE A 331 -19.52 9.20 26.74
CA PHE A 331 -20.18 9.10 28.03
C PHE A 331 -19.49 10.02 29.05
N PHE A 332 -20.14 10.20 30.20
CA PHE A 332 -19.62 11.04 31.27
C PHE A 332 -18.48 10.34 32.04
N GLN A 333 -17.35 11.02 32.18
CA GLN A 333 -16.12 10.51 32.81
C GLN A 333 -15.74 11.30 34.08
N HIS A 334 -14.80 10.78 34.86
CA HIS A 334 -14.17 11.49 35.98
C HIS A 334 -12.67 11.19 36.10
N ALA A 335 -11.96 12.02 36.86
CA ALA A 335 -10.49 12.00 36.95
C ALA A 335 -9.92 11.28 38.16
N HIS A 336 -10.75 10.57 38.93
CA HIS A 336 -10.26 9.80 40.08
C HIS A 336 -9.33 8.68 39.60
N ILE A 337 -8.27 8.43 40.34
CA ILE A 337 -7.38 7.28 40.12
C ILE A 337 -7.96 6.11 40.92
N ASP A 338 -8.44 5.09 40.21
CA ASP A 338 -9.13 3.98 40.85
C ASP A 338 -9.18 2.71 40.00
N ILE A 339 -9.30 1.58 40.69
CA ILE A 339 -9.66 0.27 40.13
C ILE A 339 -11.10 -0.04 40.58
N SER A 340 -12.08 0.54 39.88
CA SER A 340 -13.51 0.49 40.24
C SER A 340 -14.20 -0.82 39.90
N LYS A 341 -13.59 -1.67 39.05
CA LYS A 341 -14.13 -2.99 38.63
C LYS A 341 -15.58 -2.90 38.09
N GLY A 342 -15.93 -1.79 37.45
CA GLY A 342 -17.27 -1.51 36.91
C GLY A 342 -18.29 -1.01 37.94
N ASN A 343 -18.01 -1.08 39.24
CA ASN A 343 -19.00 -0.85 40.30
C ASN A 343 -19.11 0.61 40.76
N GLY A 344 -18.39 1.52 40.10
CA GLY A 344 -18.22 2.91 40.53
C GLY A 344 -17.02 3.08 41.44
N LEU A 345 -16.77 4.31 41.89
CA LEU A 345 -15.59 4.63 42.70
C LEU A 345 -15.50 3.77 43.97
N SER A 346 -14.33 3.21 44.23
CA SER A 346 -14.08 2.34 45.39
C SER A 346 -13.99 3.12 46.70
N TYR A 347 -13.55 4.38 46.66
CA TYR A 347 -13.37 5.25 47.82
C TYR A 347 -13.75 6.70 47.50
N GLY A 348 -13.99 7.51 48.53
CA GLY A 348 -14.25 8.95 48.42
C GLY A 348 -15.73 9.34 48.55
N PRO A 349 -16.06 10.63 48.38
CA PRO A 349 -17.38 11.18 48.63
C PRO A 349 -18.44 10.73 47.61
N ASN A 350 -18.01 10.17 46.48
CA ASN A 350 -18.86 9.65 45.42
C ASN A 350 -18.71 8.11 45.26
N GLN A 351 -18.38 7.41 46.35
CA GLN A 351 -18.22 5.95 46.36
C GLN A 351 -19.44 5.24 45.75
N GLY A 352 -19.21 4.28 44.86
CA GLY A 352 -20.25 3.51 44.17
C GLY A 352 -21.04 4.26 43.08
N GLN A 353 -20.77 5.55 42.88
CA GLN A 353 -21.29 6.31 41.75
C GLN A 353 -20.39 6.15 40.52
N TRP A 354 -20.88 6.56 39.34
CA TRP A 354 -20.12 6.55 38.07
C TRP A 354 -19.69 5.16 37.63
N LYS A 355 -20.68 4.30 37.43
CA LYS A 355 -20.48 2.89 37.12
C LYS A 355 -20.10 2.67 35.64
N GLY A 356 -19.61 1.47 35.35
CA GLY A 356 -19.28 1.05 33.98
C GLY A 356 -17.87 1.43 33.53
N ILE A 357 -16.97 1.73 34.47
CA ILE A 357 -15.53 1.93 34.26
C ILE A 357 -14.80 0.86 35.07
N VAL A 358 -13.84 0.13 34.49
CA VAL A 358 -13.08 -0.91 35.21
C VAL A 358 -11.85 -0.34 35.91
N ILE A 359 -11.07 0.50 35.20
CA ILE A 359 -9.84 1.10 35.70
C ILE A 359 -9.63 2.49 35.08
N GLN A 360 -8.93 3.39 35.77
CA GLN A 360 -8.86 4.78 35.31
C GLN A 360 -7.71 5.64 35.83
N ASN A 361 -7.25 6.54 34.97
CA ASN A 361 -6.40 7.72 35.24
C ASN A 361 -5.01 7.44 35.81
N TYR A 362 -4.47 6.23 35.68
CA TYR A 362 -3.09 5.90 36.06
C TYR A 362 -2.07 6.42 35.03
N ASP A 363 -0.83 6.67 35.47
CA ASP A 363 0.24 7.18 34.61
C ASP A 363 0.74 6.10 33.61
N ASN A 364 0.75 4.84 34.03
CA ASN A 364 1.19 3.72 33.20
C ASN A 364 0.27 2.50 33.36
N TYR A 365 0.16 1.74 32.27
CA TYR A 365 -0.55 0.46 32.20
C TYR A 365 0.32 -0.57 31.50
N ASN A 366 0.41 -1.79 32.05
CA ASN A 366 1.13 -2.90 31.44
C ASN A 366 0.53 -4.26 31.84
N THR A 367 0.60 -5.25 30.94
CA THR A 367 0.02 -6.59 31.16
C THR A 367 1.13 -7.60 31.47
N VAL A 368 1.39 -7.85 32.76
CA VAL A 368 2.56 -8.60 33.23
C VAL A 368 2.24 -9.57 34.35
N ASP A 369 3.12 -10.54 34.60
CA ASP A 369 3.06 -11.39 35.79
C ASP A 369 3.32 -10.56 37.05
N LYS A 370 2.37 -10.56 37.99
CA LYS A 370 2.45 -9.79 39.25
C LYS A 370 3.66 -10.15 40.13
N ASN A 371 4.26 -11.32 39.94
CA ASN A 371 5.44 -11.76 40.68
C ASN A 371 6.73 -11.57 39.87
N ASN A 372 6.63 -11.26 38.57
CA ASN A 372 7.76 -11.00 37.71
C ASN A 372 7.35 -10.13 36.50
N ASP A 373 7.55 -8.82 36.64
CA ASP A 373 7.18 -7.83 35.62
C ASP A 373 7.91 -8.00 34.27
N THR A 374 8.89 -8.90 34.15
CA THR A 374 9.52 -9.24 32.85
C THR A 374 8.73 -10.24 32.02
N VAL A 375 7.73 -10.91 32.61
CA VAL A 375 6.89 -11.88 31.92
C VAL A 375 5.63 -11.16 31.45
N GLU A 376 5.54 -10.94 30.15
CA GLU A 376 4.35 -10.36 29.52
C GLU A 376 3.23 -11.38 29.35
N GLY A 377 2.00 -10.91 29.36
CA GLY A 377 0.83 -11.71 29.05
C GLY A 377 -0.24 -10.89 28.35
N ILE A 378 -1.47 -11.41 28.41
CA ILE A 378 -2.67 -10.84 27.78
C ILE A 378 -3.74 -10.63 28.86
N ILE A 379 -4.42 -9.49 28.78
CA ILE A 379 -5.69 -9.27 29.49
C ILE A 379 -6.84 -9.54 28.52
N ASN A 380 -7.59 -10.58 28.83
CA ASN A 380 -8.78 -10.98 28.10
C ASN A 380 -9.98 -10.28 28.71
N ILE A 381 -10.87 -9.75 27.88
CA ILE A 381 -12.05 -8.97 28.25
C ILE A 381 -13.23 -9.51 27.44
N GLU A 382 -14.30 -9.90 28.11
CA GLU A 382 -15.59 -10.19 27.50
C GLU A 382 -16.63 -9.19 27.99
N VAL A 383 -17.43 -8.67 27.07
CA VAL A 383 -18.54 -7.75 27.34
C VAL A 383 -19.80 -8.20 26.61
N GLY A 384 -20.96 -7.67 26.98
CA GLY A 384 -22.26 -8.02 26.41
C GLY A 384 -23.15 -8.73 27.42
N ASN A 385 -24.18 -9.42 26.94
CA ASN A 385 -25.06 -10.19 27.80
C ASN A 385 -24.45 -11.58 28.08
N LEU A 386 -23.67 -11.69 29.16
CA LEU A 386 -22.94 -12.90 29.53
C LEU A 386 -23.77 -13.80 30.47
N ALA A 387 -23.27 -15.02 30.69
CA ALA A 387 -23.84 -15.95 31.65
C ALA A 387 -23.90 -15.36 33.08
N ASP A 388 -24.84 -15.87 33.89
CA ASP A 388 -25.06 -15.44 35.28
C ASP A 388 -25.43 -13.95 35.45
N GLY A 389 -25.95 -13.32 34.39
CA GLY A 389 -26.32 -11.89 34.40
C GLY A 389 -25.13 -10.93 34.39
N LYS A 390 -23.91 -11.43 34.16
CA LYS A 390 -22.71 -10.60 34.03
C LYS A 390 -22.78 -9.77 32.75
N LYS A 391 -22.17 -8.59 32.82
CA LYS A 391 -22.06 -7.66 31.69
C LYS A 391 -20.62 -7.49 31.23
N ALA A 392 -19.66 -7.77 32.10
CA ALA A 392 -18.28 -7.91 31.72
C ALA A 392 -17.53 -8.91 32.60
N LYS A 393 -16.47 -9.49 32.02
CA LYS A 393 -15.50 -10.37 32.68
C LYS A 393 -14.12 -10.07 32.13
N TRP A 394 -13.09 -10.12 32.97
CA TRP A 394 -11.70 -10.00 32.55
C TRP A 394 -10.78 -10.96 33.30
N TRP A 395 -9.71 -11.42 32.64
CA TRP A 395 -8.73 -12.32 33.24
C TRP A 395 -7.38 -12.33 32.51
N GLY A 396 -6.33 -12.75 33.23
CA GLY A 396 -4.98 -12.94 32.70
C GLY A 396 -4.76 -14.24 31.93
N SER A 397 -3.96 -14.17 30.87
CA SER A 397 -3.42 -15.35 30.17
C SER A 397 -1.98 -15.13 29.71
N ASN A 398 -1.24 -16.21 29.50
CA ASN A 398 0.04 -16.17 28.80
C ASN A 398 -0.15 -15.73 27.33
N LEU A 399 0.95 -15.39 26.66
CA LEU A 399 0.93 -14.97 25.25
C LEU A 399 0.40 -16.04 24.27
N ASP A 400 0.42 -17.31 24.67
CA ASP A 400 -0.16 -18.42 23.90
C ASP A 400 -1.68 -18.60 24.14
N GLY A 401 -2.28 -17.77 24.98
CA GLY A 401 -3.71 -17.80 25.34
C GLY A 401 -4.05 -18.74 26.50
N THR A 402 -3.09 -19.47 27.08
CA THR A 402 -3.35 -20.30 28.26
C THR A 402 -3.63 -19.46 29.50
N ALA A 403 -4.71 -19.76 30.22
CA ALA A 403 -5.14 -18.99 31.39
C ALA A 403 -4.04 -18.96 32.47
N ASN A 404 -3.76 -17.77 32.99
CA ASN A 404 -2.77 -17.53 34.03
C ASN A 404 -3.16 -16.31 34.86
N SER A 405 -3.69 -16.54 36.06
CA SER A 405 -4.17 -15.49 36.97
C SER A 405 -3.07 -14.64 37.61
N ASN A 406 -1.79 -15.00 37.43
CA ASN A 406 -0.68 -14.14 37.79
C ASN A 406 -0.46 -13.03 36.77
N ILE A 407 -0.85 -13.22 35.51
CA ILE A 407 -0.88 -12.13 34.53
C ILE A 407 -1.99 -11.17 34.92
N GLN A 408 -1.62 -9.93 35.23
CA GLN A 408 -2.54 -8.90 35.69
C GLN A 408 -2.24 -7.58 34.97
N LEU A 409 -3.21 -6.68 34.97
CA LEU A 409 -2.99 -5.32 34.49
C LEU A 409 -2.31 -4.54 35.62
N LYS A 410 -1.00 -4.41 35.53
CA LYS A 410 -0.20 -3.54 36.39
C LYS A 410 -0.44 -2.09 35.98
N VAL A 411 -0.73 -1.26 36.97
CA VAL A 411 -0.86 0.19 36.80
C VAL A 411 -0.01 0.93 37.80
N HIS A 412 0.45 2.11 37.42
CA HIS A 412 1.32 2.94 38.25
C HIS A 412 0.78 4.35 38.37
N THR A 413 0.92 4.96 39.55
CA THR A 413 0.80 6.41 39.67
C THR A 413 1.78 7.00 40.67
N ASP A 414 2.28 8.21 40.36
CA ASP A 414 3.09 9.02 41.26
C ASP A 414 2.26 10.07 42.02
N VAL A 415 0.95 10.13 41.79
CA VAL A 415 0.09 11.13 42.41
C VAL A 415 0.02 10.88 43.93
N PRO A 416 0.37 11.87 44.77
CA PRO A 416 0.29 11.72 46.22
C PRO A 416 -1.13 11.44 46.72
N LYS A 417 -1.24 10.80 47.88
CA LYS A 417 -2.53 10.62 48.53
C LYS A 417 -3.09 11.98 48.95
N THR A 418 -4.32 12.27 48.56
CA THR A 418 -5.02 13.51 48.91
C THR A 418 -6.09 13.27 49.98
N ALA A 419 -6.51 14.34 50.67
CA ALA A 419 -7.56 14.29 51.70
C ALA A 419 -8.92 13.89 51.09
N ALA A 420 -9.97 13.71 51.92
CA ALA A 420 -11.27 13.12 51.57
C ALA A 420 -12.04 13.75 50.38
N SER A 421 -11.53 14.81 49.74
CA SER A 421 -12.11 15.45 48.55
C SER A 421 -11.17 15.42 47.32
N GLY A 422 -10.06 14.68 47.38
CA GLY A 422 -9.08 14.60 46.29
C GLY A 422 -9.28 13.41 45.36
N TYR A 423 -8.42 13.30 44.34
CA TYR A 423 -8.60 12.36 43.22
C TYR A 423 -7.76 11.08 43.34
N ASN A 424 -6.86 10.97 44.32
CA ASN A 424 -6.14 9.73 44.62
C ASN A 424 -6.25 9.36 46.12
N PHE A 425 -7.01 8.31 46.42
CA PHE A 425 -7.21 7.80 47.78
C PHE A 425 -6.18 6.74 48.19
N TYR A 426 -5.49 6.14 47.22
CA TYR A 426 -4.53 5.05 47.43
C TYR A 426 -3.12 5.58 47.70
N GLY A 427 -2.78 6.74 47.15
CA GLY A 427 -1.42 7.27 47.16
C GLY A 427 -0.59 6.74 45.99
N PRO A 428 0.71 7.08 45.96
CA PRO A 428 1.59 6.68 44.87
C PRO A 428 1.97 5.22 44.99
N GLY A 429 2.22 4.57 43.85
CA GLY A 429 2.71 3.20 43.80
C GLY A 429 2.17 2.38 42.62
N ASP A 430 2.51 1.10 42.67
CA ASP A 430 2.03 0.08 41.74
C ASP A 430 0.78 -0.60 42.29
N PHE A 431 -0.20 -0.82 41.41
CA PHE A 431 -1.43 -1.54 41.70
C PHE A 431 -1.71 -2.54 40.59
N TYR A 432 -2.51 -3.56 40.91
CA TYR A 432 -2.81 -4.64 39.96
C TYR A 432 -4.31 -4.87 39.92
N LEU A 433 -4.87 -4.92 38.72
CA LEU A 433 -6.23 -5.43 38.49
C LEU A 433 -6.15 -6.95 38.35
N ASP A 434 -6.66 -7.63 39.36
CA ASP A 434 -6.91 -9.07 39.39
C ASP A 434 -8.10 -9.46 38.51
N ASP A 435 -8.18 -10.77 38.21
CA ASP A 435 -9.30 -11.39 37.50
C ASP A 435 -10.64 -10.98 38.14
N GLY A 436 -11.64 -10.67 37.31
CA GLY A 436 -12.88 -10.13 37.82
C GLY A 436 -14.04 -10.17 36.84
N SER A 437 -15.21 -9.79 37.35
CA SER A 437 -16.42 -9.62 36.55
C SER A 437 -17.36 -8.62 37.23
N THR A 438 -18.29 -8.07 36.46
CA THR A 438 -19.35 -7.18 36.98
C THR A 438 -20.67 -7.47 36.28
N THR A 439 -21.77 -7.21 37.00
CA THR A 439 -23.14 -7.18 36.46
C THR A 439 -23.52 -5.80 35.93
N VAL A 440 -22.64 -4.81 36.07
CA VAL A 440 -22.84 -3.46 35.55
C VAL A 440 -22.42 -3.40 34.07
N PRO A 441 -23.29 -2.91 33.17
CA PRO A 441 -22.90 -2.60 31.79
C PRO A 441 -21.69 -1.65 31.72
N LEU A 442 -20.69 -2.00 30.90
CA LEU A 442 -19.48 -1.17 30.74
C LEU A 442 -19.68 -0.05 29.72
N ASN A 443 -19.28 1.17 30.07
CA ASN A 443 -19.03 2.22 29.09
C ASN A 443 -17.63 2.05 28.50
N THR A 444 -16.63 1.86 29.35
CA THR A 444 -15.23 1.68 28.94
C THR A 444 -14.47 0.74 29.86
N PHE A 445 -13.42 0.09 29.35
CA PHE A 445 -12.50 -0.67 30.20
C PHE A 445 -11.51 0.27 30.92
N ILE A 446 -10.82 1.13 30.17
CA ILE A 446 -9.87 2.13 30.66
C ILE A 446 -10.42 3.54 30.40
N ASN A 447 -10.52 4.33 31.46
CA ASN A 447 -10.90 5.74 31.38
C ASN A 447 -9.70 6.67 31.66
N GLU A 448 -9.45 7.60 30.75
CA GLU A 448 -8.34 8.56 30.83
C GLU A 448 -8.82 10.02 30.67
N LEU A 449 -9.28 10.62 31.76
CA LEU A 449 -9.70 12.03 31.85
C LEU A 449 -8.63 12.94 32.49
N ARG A 450 -7.77 12.40 33.36
CA ARG A 450 -6.81 13.20 34.15
C ARG A 450 -5.84 13.94 33.23
N ASP A 451 -5.58 15.21 33.54
CA ASP A 451 -4.71 16.11 32.78
C ASP A 451 -3.22 15.72 32.90
N HIS A 452 -2.82 14.64 32.22
CA HIS A 452 -1.47 14.06 32.24
C HIS A 452 -1.14 13.30 30.94
N ASN A 453 -0.01 12.60 30.91
CA ASN A 453 0.46 11.85 29.75
C ASN A 453 0.50 10.33 30.04
N PRO A 454 -0.62 9.59 29.89
CA PRO A 454 -0.63 8.16 30.18
C PRO A 454 0.11 7.36 29.11
N THR A 455 0.76 6.27 29.53
CA THR A 455 1.28 5.24 28.60
C THR A 455 0.54 3.93 28.80
N ILE A 456 -0.18 3.49 27.77
CA ILE A 456 -0.92 2.23 27.76
C ILE A 456 -0.13 1.21 26.94
N SER A 457 0.51 0.26 27.62
CA SER A 457 1.28 -0.84 27.02
C SER A 457 0.63 -2.20 27.29
N GLY A 458 1.20 -3.26 26.72
CA GLY A 458 0.74 -4.64 26.93
C GLY A 458 -0.21 -5.16 25.85
N ASN A 459 -0.79 -6.32 26.08
CA ASN A 459 -1.62 -7.04 25.12
C ASN A 459 -3.05 -7.24 25.65
N TYR A 460 -4.03 -6.87 24.86
CA TYR A 460 -5.44 -6.89 25.23
C TYR A 460 -6.25 -7.61 24.17
N ILE A 461 -7.18 -8.46 24.59
CA ILE A 461 -8.19 -9.06 23.73
C ILE A 461 -9.56 -8.68 24.29
N MET A 462 -10.35 -7.91 23.54
CA MET A 462 -11.71 -7.53 23.92
C MET A 462 -12.72 -8.15 22.96
N THR A 463 -13.65 -8.92 23.51
CA THR A 463 -14.69 -9.61 22.75
C THR A 463 -16.07 -9.16 23.21
N ASN A 464 -16.84 -8.58 22.29
CA ASN A 464 -18.22 -8.21 22.53
C ASN A 464 -19.17 -9.32 22.05
N LYS A 465 -19.85 -9.97 23.00
CA LYS A 465 -20.83 -11.02 22.72
C LYS A 465 -22.19 -10.46 22.28
N GLY A 466 -22.41 -9.16 22.45
CA GLY A 466 -23.64 -8.46 22.12
C GLY A 466 -24.81 -8.82 23.03
N GLY A 467 -26.01 -8.38 22.63
CA GLY A 467 -27.28 -8.80 23.24
C GLY A 467 -27.68 -8.02 24.51
N GLU A 468 -26.98 -6.93 24.83
CA GLU A 468 -27.45 -5.98 25.85
C GLU A 468 -28.62 -5.13 25.35
N ASN A 469 -28.76 -4.96 24.02
CA ASN A 469 -29.83 -4.20 23.36
C ASN A 469 -29.96 -2.74 23.81
N ASP A 470 -28.89 -2.13 24.31
CA ASP A 470 -28.85 -0.73 24.70
C ASP A 470 -28.52 0.12 23.47
N THR A 471 -29.43 1.01 23.08
CA THR A 471 -29.31 1.87 21.89
C THR A 471 -28.81 3.29 22.20
N ASN A 472 -28.25 3.50 23.39
CA ASN A 472 -27.81 4.82 23.86
C ASN A 472 -26.36 4.91 24.31
N ARG A 473 -25.61 3.82 24.20
CA ARG A 473 -24.23 3.67 24.69
C ARG A 473 -23.43 2.79 23.76
N ASN A 474 -22.17 3.13 23.50
CA ASN A 474 -21.20 2.21 22.90
C ASN A 474 -20.30 1.62 23.98
N ILE A 475 -19.59 0.53 23.68
CA ILE A 475 -18.60 -0.05 24.60
C ILE A 475 -17.21 0.26 24.07
N SER A 476 -16.38 0.94 24.85
CA SER A 476 -15.00 1.23 24.48
C SER A 476 -13.95 0.43 25.26
N PHE A 477 -12.78 0.18 24.67
CA PHE A 477 -11.63 -0.31 25.44
C PHE A 477 -10.96 0.84 26.17
N LEU A 478 -10.63 1.92 25.46
CA LEU A 478 -10.05 3.14 26.02
C LEU A 478 -10.94 4.33 25.66
N SER A 479 -11.38 5.08 26.67
CA SER A 479 -11.95 6.42 26.46
C SER A 479 -10.97 7.46 26.97
N TYR A 480 -10.43 8.25 26.05
CA TYR A 480 -9.37 9.22 26.27
C TYR A 480 -9.90 10.64 26.06
N ASN A 481 -9.81 11.43 27.12
CA ASN A 481 -10.45 12.73 27.22
C ASN A 481 -9.63 13.78 28.02
N PRO A 482 -8.48 14.31 27.54
CA PRO A 482 -7.83 15.40 28.28
C PRO A 482 -7.51 16.67 27.46
N ALA A 483 -8.26 17.75 27.69
CA ALA A 483 -7.63 19.06 27.73
C ALA A 483 -8.35 20.02 28.67
N GLY A 484 -7.73 20.27 29.82
CA GLY A 484 -8.12 21.34 30.71
C GLY A 484 -9.37 21.12 31.57
N PRO A 485 -9.65 19.95 32.16
CA PRO A 485 -10.58 19.90 33.28
C PRO A 485 -10.04 20.62 34.53
N GLY A 486 -8.88 21.28 34.47
CA GLY A 486 -8.27 21.99 35.59
C GLY A 486 -9.12 23.15 36.15
N THR A 487 -10.04 22.79 37.05
CA THR A 487 -10.53 23.58 38.19
C THR A 487 -9.71 23.25 39.45
N PRO A 488 -9.71 24.11 40.49
CA PRO A 488 -9.06 23.83 41.76
C PRO A 488 -9.61 22.52 42.34
N GLY A 489 -8.81 21.46 42.31
CA GLY A 489 -9.22 20.11 42.69
C GLY A 489 -8.48 19.03 41.92
N TYR A 490 -8.17 19.25 40.63
CA TYR A 490 -7.42 18.29 39.82
C TYR A 490 -5.91 18.32 40.16
N ASP A 491 -5.30 17.17 40.47
CA ASP A 491 -3.84 17.05 40.59
C ASP A 491 -3.11 17.23 39.23
N GLY A 492 -3.85 17.38 38.13
CA GLY A 492 -3.37 17.82 36.83
C GLY A 492 -3.52 19.34 36.66
N LYS A 493 -2.40 20.07 36.63
CA LYS A 493 -2.38 21.54 36.57
C LYS A 493 -2.99 22.03 35.25
N ASN A 494 -3.95 22.96 35.32
CA ASN A 494 -4.54 23.71 34.19
C ASN A 494 -3.50 24.50 33.38
N THR A 495 -2.63 23.81 32.65
CA THR A 495 -1.44 24.39 32.01
C THR A 495 -1.55 24.31 30.49
N ALA A 496 -0.89 25.25 29.84
CA ALA A 496 -0.70 25.22 28.40
C ALA A 496 0.05 23.96 27.94
N GLY A 497 -0.13 23.60 26.67
CA GLY A 497 0.63 22.54 26.02
C GLY A 497 -0.13 21.22 25.87
N PRO A 498 0.52 20.23 25.26
CA PRO A 498 -0.11 18.95 24.95
C PRO A 498 -0.32 18.10 26.19
N ARG A 499 -1.34 17.24 26.12
CA ARG A 499 -1.45 15.99 26.87
C ARG A 499 -1.43 14.84 25.90
N THR A 500 -0.58 13.85 26.12
CA THR A 500 -0.39 12.76 25.16
C THR A 500 -0.68 11.43 25.83
N ALA A 501 -1.76 10.77 25.43
CA ALA A 501 -1.91 9.33 25.65
C ALA A 501 -1.14 8.57 24.58
N THR A 502 -0.17 7.76 25.01
CA THR A 502 0.56 6.87 24.13
C THR A 502 0.02 5.45 24.26
N PHE A 503 -0.54 4.90 23.20
CA PHE A 503 -0.84 3.47 23.12
C PHE A 503 0.33 2.74 22.45
N ASN A 504 1.03 1.89 23.20
CA ASN A 504 2.22 1.15 22.78
C ASN A 504 2.05 -0.35 23.07
N GLY A 505 0.91 -0.90 22.65
CA GLY A 505 0.56 -2.29 22.88
C GLY A 505 -0.14 -2.95 21.69
N THR A 506 -0.77 -4.09 21.93
CA THR A 506 -1.65 -4.76 20.96
C THR A 506 -3.05 -4.81 21.53
N LEU A 507 -4.04 -4.30 20.78
CA LEU A 507 -5.45 -4.42 21.09
C LEU A 507 -6.14 -5.22 20.00
N THR A 508 -6.63 -6.40 20.35
CA THR A 508 -7.41 -7.26 19.46
C THR A 508 -8.89 -7.15 19.83
N LEU A 509 -9.71 -6.70 18.90
CA LEU A 509 -11.15 -6.54 19.06
C LEU A 509 -11.91 -7.63 18.29
N ASN A 510 -12.85 -8.28 18.96
CA ASN A 510 -13.80 -9.20 18.35
C ASN A 510 -15.21 -8.65 18.55
N GLY A 511 -15.87 -8.35 17.43
CA GLY A 511 -17.20 -7.76 17.41
C GLY A 511 -18.31 -8.79 17.55
N THR A 512 -19.55 -8.32 17.47
CA THR A 512 -20.73 -9.17 17.60
C THR A 512 -20.93 -10.06 16.37
N ALA A 513 -21.64 -11.18 16.54
CA ALA A 513 -21.89 -12.12 15.45
C ALA A 513 -22.73 -11.53 14.31
N THR A 514 -23.63 -10.59 14.62
CA THR A 514 -24.54 -9.95 13.67
C THR A 514 -24.24 -8.45 13.52
N PRO A 515 -24.38 -7.89 12.30
CA PRO A 515 -24.27 -6.46 12.09
C PRO A 515 -25.45 -5.73 12.73
N PHE A 516 -25.19 -4.57 13.31
CA PHE A 516 -26.20 -3.66 13.82
C PHE A 516 -26.67 -2.75 12.69
N THR A 517 -27.98 -2.74 12.44
CA THR A 517 -28.59 -2.02 11.32
C THR A 517 -29.26 -0.70 11.73
N GLY A 518 -29.25 -0.37 13.01
CA GLY A 518 -29.83 0.87 13.52
C GLY A 518 -28.96 2.10 13.24
N ALA A 519 -29.54 3.28 13.49
CA ALA A 519 -28.90 4.58 13.27
C ALA A 519 -28.62 5.35 14.58
N THR A 520 -28.39 4.62 15.68
CA THR A 520 -28.14 5.15 17.03
C THR A 520 -26.78 4.67 17.55
N ALA A 521 -26.40 5.13 18.75
CA ALA A 521 -25.42 4.40 19.54
C ALA A 521 -25.94 2.99 19.83
N SER A 522 -25.04 2.04 20.11
CA SER A 522 -25.44 0.69 20.47
C SER A 522 -24.36 -0.04 21.25
N SER A 523 -24.78 -0.80 22.26
CA SER A 523 -23.90 -1.67 23.05
C SER A 523 -23.27 -2.79 22.21
N ASP A 524 -23.83 -3.07 21.04
CA ASP A 524 -23.27 -4.04 20.10
C ASP A 524 -22.11 -3.44 19.28
N VAL A 525 -21.91 -2.12 19.34
CA VAL A 525 -20.79 -1.43 18.68
C VAL A 525 -19.65 -1.27 19.67
N THR A 526 -18.48 -1.81 19.30
CA THR A 526 -17.28 -1.78 20.14
C THR A 526 -16.25 -0.82 19.58
N ILE A 527 -15.77 0.10 20.40
CA ILE A 527 -14.77 1.09 20.05
C ILE A 527 -13.44 0.70 20.69
N GLY A 528 -12.36 0.63 19.91
CA GLY A 528 -11.03 0.41 20.47
C GLY A 528 -10.61 1.61 21.31
N VAL A 529 -10.53 2.77 20.66
CA VAL A 529 -10.18 4.02 21.32
C VAL A 529 -11.17 5.10 20.96
N GLU A 530 -11.81 5.67 21.96
CA GLU A 530 -12.54 6.92 21.83
C GLU A 530 -11.61 8.06 22.21
N HIS A 531 -11.31 8.94 21.26
CA HIS A 531 -10.65 10.20 21.52
C HIS A 531 -11.72 11.29 21.64
N GLN A 532 -12.24 11.42 22.86
CA GLN A 532 -13.28 12.37 23.21
C GLN A 532 -12.64 13.74 23.45
N LEU A 533 -12.88 14.67 22.54
CA LEU A 533 -12.26 15.98 22.60
C LEU A 533 -12.93 16.84 23.68
N TYR A 534 -12.12 17.37 24.60
CA TYR A 534 -12.58 18.22 25.69
C TYR A 534 -11.64 19.38 25.88
N SER A 535 -12.15 20.60 25.77
CA SER A 535 -11.36 21.82 25.89
C SER A 535 -12.07 22.87 26.72
N ASN A 536 -12.15 22.70 28.05
CA ASN A 536 -12.77 23.68 28.96
C ASN A 536 -11.73 24.60 29.65
N GLY A 537 -10.51 24.10 29.87
CA GLY A 537 -9.47 24.79 30.63
C GLY A 537 -8.62 25.75 29.81
N HIS A 538 -7.31 25.75 30.03
CA HIS A 538 -6.35 26.63 29.39
C HIS A 538 -6.49 26.59 27.86
N GLN A 539 -6.62 27.73 27.18
CA GLN A 539 -6.91 27.79 25.74
C GLN A 539 -5.81 27.14 24.87
N SER A 540 -4.56 27.16 25.35
CA SER A 540 -3.43 26.48 24.71
C SER A 540 -3.24 25.01 25.11
N ALA A 541 -4.16 24.41 25.87
CA ALA A 541 -4.16 22.97 26.16
C ALA A 541 -4.88 22.20 25.04
N TYR A 542 -4.38 21.01 24.71
CA TYR A 542 -4.97 20.11 23.73
C TYR A 542 -4.50 18.67 23.98
N SER A 543 -5.33 17.68 23.66
CA SER A 543 -4.92 16.27 23.73
C SER A 543 -4.26 15.80 22.44
N ILE A 544 -3.44 14.77 22.59
CA ILE A 544 -2.84 13.96 21.55
C ILE A 544 -3.10 12.50 21.90
N PHE A 545 -3.83 11.78 21.07
CA PHE A 545 -3.81 10.32 21.09
C PHE A 545 -2.75 9.85 20.09
N ASP A 546 -1.71 9.17 20.58
CA ASP A 546 -0.61 8.62 19.77
C ASP A 546 -0.66 7.09 19.81
N ASN A 547 -1.23 6.48 18.77
CA ASN A 547 -1.15 5.04 18.58
C ASN A 547 0.20 4.68 17.98
N LYS A 548 1.08 4.04 18.75
CA LYS A 548 2.34 3.42 18.29
C LYS A 548 2.22 1.89 18.14
N GLY A 549 1.18 1.32 18.73
CA GLY A 549 0.91 -0.10 18.75
C GLY A 549 0.10 -0.62 17.56
N THR A 550 -0.55 -1.76 17.76
CA THR A 550 -1.47 -2.36 16.79
C THR A 550 -2.88 -2.41 17.36
N ILE A 551 -3.85 -1.90 16.60
CA ILE A 551 -5.29 -2.07 16.86
C ILE A 551 -5.82 -3.00 15.77
N ASP A 552 -6.15 -4.24 16.12
CA ASP A 552 -6.65 -5.28 15.22
C ASP A 552 -8.14 -5.52 15.44
N LEU A 553 -8.97 -5.11 14.49
CA LEU A 553 -10.39 -5.43 14.42
C LEU A 553 -10.51 -6.82 13.80
N ALA A 554 -10.21 -7.83 14.62
CA ALA A 554 -9.86 -9.17 14.18
C ALA A 554 -11.04 -9.98 13.62
N SER A 555 -12.23 -9.87 14.20
CA SER A 555 -13.39 -10.66 13.77
C SER A 555 -14.74 -10.05 14.18
N GLY A 556 -15.84 -10.62 13.69
CA GLY A 556 -17.20 -10.18 14.02
C GLY A 556 -17.63 -8.92 13.26
N ASN A 557 -18.61 -8.20 13.79
CA ASN A 557 -19.20 -6.98 13.23
C ASN A 557 -19.15 -5.80 14.20
N ASN A 558 -19.43 -4.59 13.69
CA ASN A 558 -19.69 -3.39 14.49
C ASN A 558 -18.48 -2.90 15.31
N LEU A 559 -17.28 -3.00 14.73
CA LEU A 559 -16.07 -2.51 15.38
C LEU A 559 -15.69 -1.13 14.85
N VAL A 560 -15.19 -0.26 15.74
CA VAL A 560 -14.51 0.98 15.39
C VAL A 560 -13.13 0.96 16.02
N GLY A 561 -12.07 1.18 15.24
CA GLY A 561 -10.70 1.24 15.77
C GLY A 561 -10.49 2.49 16.62
N ILE A 562 -10.64 3.66 16.00
CA ILE A 562 -10.56 4.96 16.66
C ILE A 562 -11.81 5.78 16.33
N LEU A 563 -12.50 6.27 17.36
CA LEU A 563 -13.61 7.22 17.24
C LEU A 563 -13.16 8.60 17.71
N LEU A 564 -13.42 9.64 16.92
CA LEU A 564 -13.21 11.04 17.34
C LEU A 564 -14.56 11.73 17.54
N ASP A 565 -14.79 12.31 18.72
CA ASP A 565 -15.96 13.15 18.97
C ASP A 565 -15.63 14.30 19.91
N VAL A 566 -16.62 15.10 20.31
CA VAL A 566 -16.39 16.25 21.21
C VAL A 566 -17.43 16.26 22.32
N GLU A 567 -16.95 16.46 23.55
CA GLU A 567 -17.80 16.64 24.72
C GLU A 567 -17.95 18.11 25.07
N VAL A 568 -16.83 18.81 25.23
CA VAL A 568 -16.77 20.23 25.65
C VAL A 568 -15.81 21.01 24.78
N TRP A 569 -16.20 22.24 24.43
CA TRP A 569 -15.30 23.17 23.75
C TRP A 569 -15.53 24.62 24.15
N GLY A 570 -14.60 25.20 24.91
CA GLY A 570 -14.60 26.60 25.33
C GLY A 570 -15.88 27.03 26.03
N ASP A 571 -16.67 27.88 25.39
CA ASP A 571 -17.96 28.34 25.94
C ASP A 571 -19.09 27.31 25.74
N ASN A 572 -18.73 26.14 25.23
CA ASN A 572 -19.60 25.04 24.91
C ASN A 572 -20.67 25.37 23.85
N THR A 573 -20.48 26.43 23.06
CA THR A 573 -21.31 26.71 21.87
C THR A 573 -20.66 26.15 20.61
N ASN A 574 -21.40 26.14 19.50
CA ASN A 574 -20.87 25.80 18.17
C ASN A 574 -20.49 27.06 17.35
N ASN A 575 -20.47 28.23 18.00
CA ASN A 575 -20.23 29.52 17.36
C ASN A 575 -18.74 29.86 17.27
N ASN A 576 -18.40 30.68 16.28
CA ASN A 576 -17.05 31.23 16.08
C ASN A 576 -16.79 32.40 17.03
N ILE A 577 -16.67 32.13 18.33
CA ILE A 577 -16.30 33.14 19.32
C ILE A 577 -14.83 32.99 19.73
N ALA A 578 -14.25 34.03 20.34
CA ALA A 578 -12.83 34.07 20.70
C ALA A 578 -12.40 32.87 21.57
N ASN A 579 -13.19 32.51 22.60
CA ASN A 579 -12.87 31.37 23.47
C ASN A 579 -12.75 30.05 22.69
N ASN A 580 -13.60 29.82 21.69
CA ASN A 580 -13.58 28.59 20.90
C ASN A 580 -12.51 28.62 19.81
N THR A 581 -12.35 29.78 19.16
CA THR A 581 -11.45 29.96 18.01
C THR A 581 -9.98 29.94 18.42
N ASN A 582 -9.66 30.49 19.60
CA ASN A 582 -8.30 30.55 20.13
C ASN A 582 -7.78 29.20 20.61
N ARG A 583 -8.67 28.21 20.81
CA ARG A 583 -8.29 26.86 21.26
C ARG A 583 -7.58 26.08 20.16
N LEU A 584 -6.56 25.34 20.56
CA LEU A 584 -5.75 24.54 19.64
C LEU A 584 -6.48 23.25 19.22
N PRO A 585 -6.22 22.74 18.00
CA PRO A 585 -6.78 21.46 17.58
C PRO A 585 -6.23 20.32 18.45
N HIS A 586 -7.10 19.42 18.84
CA HIS A 586 -6.69 18.14 19.42
C HIS A 586 -6.19 17.21 18.30
N LYS A 587 -5.28 16.29 18.63
CA LYS A 587 -4.55 15.51 17.62
C LYS A 587 -4.76 14.01 17.79
N THR A 588 -5.11 13.33 16.72
CA THR A 588 -5.15 11.86 16.67
C THR A 588 -4.09 11.41 15.70
N VAL A 589 -3.10 10.66 16.17
CA VAL A 589 -1.95 10.23 15.38
C VAL A 589 -1.86 8.72 15.41
N ASN A 590 -1.98 8.10 14.24
CA ASN A 590 -1.71 6.68 14.07
C ASN A 590 -0.28 6.50 13.51
N ASN A 591 0.70 6.31 14.40
CA ASN A 591 2.08 5.98 14.04
C ASN A 591 2.30 4.46 13.90
N GLY A 592 1.48 3.68 14.59
CA GLY A 592 1.42 2.23 14.53
C GLY A 592 0.52 1.76 13.38
N LYS A 593 -0.34 0.78 13.66
CA LYS A 593 -1.15 0.12 12.64
C LYS A 593 -2.57 -0.13 13.10
N ILE A 594 -3.52 0.05 12.18
CA ILE A 594 -4.89 -0.45 12.33
C ILE A 594 -5.11 -1.56 11.29
N ILE A 595 -5.64 -2.71 11.72
CA ILE A 595 -5.93 -3.85 10.85
C ILE A 595 -7.42 -4.18 10.98
N ILE A 596 -8.11 -4.40 9.86
CA ILE A 596 -9.54 -4.67 9.83
C ILE A 596 -9.79 -6.00 9.12
N ASN A 597 -9.82 -7.08 9.88
CA ASN A 597 -10.13 -8.44 9.39
C ASN A 597 -11.61 -8.81 9.57
N SER A 598 -12.33 -8.04 10.38
CA SER A 598 -13.76 -8.11 10.68
C SER A 598 -14.67 -7.71 9.51
N GLN A 599 -15.98 -7.66 9.75
CA GLN A 599 -16.98 -7.24 8.78
C GLN A 599 -17.76 -6.03 9.31
N ASN A 600 -18.37 -5.22 8.43
CA ASN A 600 -19.23 -4.10 8.84
C ASN A 600 -18.58 -3.21 9.93
N SER A 601 -17.30 -2.91 9.74
CA SER A 601 -16.45 -2.25 10.74
C SER A 601 -15.66 -1.10 10.14
N ILE A 602 -15.13 -0.23 11.00
CA ILE A 602 -14.52 1.04 10.61
C ILE A 602 -13.18 1.21 11.31
N GLY A 603 -12.12 1.55 10.56
CA GLY A 603 -10.81 1.82 11.15
C GLY A 603 -10.82 3.11 11.98
N ILE A 604 -11.15 4.23 11.34
CA ILE A 604 -11.28 5.55 11.97
C ILE A 604 -12.62 6.19 11.60
N ASP A 605 -13.36 6.67 12.60
CA ASP A 605 -14.68 7.27 12.43
C ASP A 605 -14.87 8.53 13.30
N TYR A 606 -15.99 9.24 13.08
CA TYR A 606 -16.39 10.41 13.86
C TYR A 606 -17.73 10.16 14.59
N GLY A 607 -17.80 10.49 15.88
CA GLY A 607 -18.96 10.25 16.73
C GLY A 607 -19.97 11.41 16.79
N GLU A 608 -21.20 11.09 17.19
CA GLU A 608 -22.33 11.98 17.42
C GLU A 608 -22.59 12.16 18.93
N TYR A 609 -21.63 12.74 19.65
CA TYR A 609 -21.82 13.00 21.09
C TYR A 609 -22.54 14.33 21.36
N TYR A 610 -21.82 15.46 21.37
CA TYR A 610 -22.44 16.78 21.43
C TYR A 610 -22.14 17.61 20.18
N ASN A 611 -23.14 18.38 19.74
CA ASN A 611 -22.97 19.35 18.66
C ASN A 611 -22.25 20.61 19.19
N ARG A 612 -20.92 20.51 19.33
CA ARG A 612 -20.04 21.60 19.78
C ARG A 612 -19.16 22.11 18.65
N PHE A 613 -18.42 23.18 18.94
CA PHE A 613 -17.32 23.60 18.10
C PHE A 613 -16.29 22.47 18.00
N PHE A 614 -16.01 21.98 16.79
CA PHE A 614 -15.20 20.79 16.57
C PHE A 614 -13.93 21.11 15.79
N LYS A 615 -12.77 20.88 16.41
CA LYS A 615 -11.47 21.19 15.82
C LYS A 615 -10.47 20.08 16.13
N SER A 616 -10.00 19.39 15.10
CA SER A 616 -9.17 18.19 15.22
C SER A 616 -8.16 18.07 14.09
N ASP A 617 -6.98 17.54 14.39
CA ASP A 617 -5.96 17.15 13.41
C ASP A 617 -5.79 15.63 13.44
N LEU A 618 -6.17 14.96 12.36
CA LEU A 618 -5.99 13.51 12.19
C LEU A 618 -4.76 13.23 11.31
N THR A 619 -3.85 12.38 11.79
CA THR A 619 -2.80 11.73 11.00
C THR A 619 -3.12 10.25 10.86
N VAL A 620 -3.48 9.82 9.64
CA VAL A 620 -4.11 8.52 9.38
C VAL A 620 -3.17 7.32 9.51
N GLY A 621 -1.89 7.44 9.15
CA GLY A 621 -0.93 6.34 9.28
C GLY A 621 -1.22 5.13 8.38
N ASP A 622 -0.83 3.94 8.87
CA ASP A 622 -1.11 2.66 8.21
C ASP A 622 -2.45 2.07 8.66
N ILE A 623 -3.32 1.80 7.68
CA ILE A 623 -4.58 1.07 7.87
C ILE A 623 -4.64 -0.05 6.83
N ILE A 624 -4.85 -1.29 7.26
CA ILE A 624 -5.06 -2.44 6.36
C ILE A 624 -6.50 -2.92 6.49
N VAL A 625 -7.26 -2.88 5.40
CA VAL A 625 -8.66 -3.29 5.36
C VAL A 625 -8.75 -4.63 4.63
N ASN A 626 -8.92 -5.74 5.34
CA ASN A 626 -8.86 -7.10 4.79
C ASN A 626 -10.19 -7.84 4.72
N GLY A 627 -11.12 -7.58 5.65
CA GLY A 627 -12.35 -8.36 5.79
C GLY A 627 -13.37 -8.05 4.70
N SER A 628 -14.64 -7.91 5.07
CA SER A 628 -15.70 -7.52 4.13
C SER A 628 -16.55 -6.37 4.63
N HIS A 629 -17.08 -5.56 3.72
CA HIS A 629 -18.02 -4.50 4.07
C HIS A 629 -17.50 -3.45 5.07
N ASN A 630 -16.21 -3.14 5.04
CA ASN A 630 -15.55 -2.24 5.99
C ASN A 630 -15.22 -0.87 5.40
N TYR A 631 -14.97 0.10 6.29
CA TYR A 631 -14.37 1.39 5.96
C TYR A 631 -12.99 1.54 6.63
N GLY A 632 -11.97 1.97 5.89
CA GLY A 632 -10.68 2.35 6.49
C GLY A 632 -10.80 3.64 7.31
N LEU A 633 -11.29 4.69 6.65
CA LEU A 633 -11.61 6.00 7.24
C LEU A 633 -12.98 6.44 6.73
N ARG A 634 -13.85 6.85 7.66
CA ARG A 634 -15.18 7.36 7.33
C ARG A 634 -15.40 8.73 7.93
N MET A 635 -16.00 9.61 7.14
CA MET A 635 -16.53 10.89 7.61
C MET A 635 -17.99 11.04 7.20
N ALA A 636 -18.87 10.63 8.10
CA ALA A 636 -20.31 10.66 7.91
C ALA A 636 -20.91 12.06 8.14
N ASN A 637 -22.15 12.28 7.69
CA ASN A 637 -22.92 13.45 8.10
C ASN A 637 -23.45 13.26 9.53
N ILE A 638 -22.60 13.59 10.51
CA ILE A 638 -22.89 13.40 11.94
C ILE A 638 -24.10 14.22 12.39
N PHE A 639 -24.03 15.56 12.22
CA PHE A 639 -25.11 16.48 12.59
C PHE A 639 -25.76 17.10 11.35
N SER A 640 -26.93 16.59 10.96
CA SER A 640 -27.66 17.05 9.76
C SER A 640 -28.01 18.55 9.80
N GLY A 641 -28.38 19.06 10.98
CA GLY A 641 -28.71 20.48 11.21
C GLY A 641 -27.52 21.44 11.32
N ASN A 642 -26.27 20.95 11.33
CA ASN A 642 -25.08 21.81 11.42
C ASN A 642 -24.20 21.63 10.18
N ALA A 643 -24.42 22.45 9.15
CA ALA A 643 -23.67 22.38 7.90
C ALA A 643 -22.17 22.66 8.06
N GLY A 644 -21.78 23.48 9.05
CA GLY A 644 -20.40 23.92 9.26
C GLY A 644 -19.67 23.21 10.39
N TYR A 645 -20.10 22.00 10.77
CA TYR A 645 -19.52 21.24 11.88
C TYR A 645 -18.00 21.05 11.74
N PHE A 646 -17.52 20.66 10.54
CA PHE A 646 -16.10 20.44 10.26
C PHE A 646 -15.36 21.69 9.74
N ASP A 647 -16.05 22.82 9.53
CA ASP A 647 -15.45 24.05 8.99
C ASP A 647 -14.48 24.73 9.96
N LYS A 648 -14.49 24.28 11.22
CA LYS A 648 -13.87 24.94 12.38
C LYS A 648 -12.41 24.54 12.62
N GLY A 649 -11.80 23.86 11.65
CA GLY A 649 -10.39 23.47 11.68
C GLY A 649 -10.18 21.97 11.85
N THR A 650 -11.07 21.15 11.30
CA THR A 650 -10.83 19.71 11.12
C THR A 650 -9.90 19.48 9.96
N THR A 651 -8.80 18.75 10.17
CA THR A 651 -7.83 18.38 9.12
C THR A 651 -7.56 16.87 9.11
N ILE A 652 -7.26 16.34 7.92
CA ILE A 652 -6.87 14.93 7.72
C ILE A 652 -5.55 14.94 6.94
N LYS A 653 -4.52 14.31 7.50
CA LYS A 653 -3.20 14.17 6.90
C LYS A 653 -2.87 12.70 6.75
N SER A 654 -2.13 12.34 5.71
CA SER A 654 -1.50 11.02 5.70
C SER A 654 -0.44 10.88 6.78
N GLY A 655 0.04 9.66 7.00
CA GLY A 655 1.14 9.38 7.91
C GLY A 655 2.54 9.68 7.33
N GLY A 656 2.63 10.15 6.08
CA GLY A 656 3.88 10.23 5.32
C GLY A 656 3.83 9.41 4.03
N ALA A 657 4.84 9.55 3.17
CA ALA A 657 4.89 8.91 1.85
C ALA A 657 4.98 7.37 1.91
N ASP A 658 5.46 6.83 3.02
CA ASP A 658 5.61 5.40 3.30
C ASP A 658 4.37 4.77 3.97
N LYS A 659 3.40 5.60 4.38
CA LYS A 659 2.18 5.20 5.09
C LYS A 659 0.97 5.26 4.18
N LYS A 660 0.06 4.29 4.28
CA LYS A 660 -1.12 4.21 3.41
C LYS A 660 -2.32 3.50 4.03
N ILE A 661 -3.49 3.78 3.46
CA ILE A 661 -4.66 2.93 3.60
C ILE A 661 -4.59 1.85 2.50
N LEU A 662 -4.32 0.61 2.88
CA LEU A 662 -4.33 -0.55 1.99
C LEU A 662 -5.70 -1.22 2.06
N VAL A 663 -6.47 -1.13 0.98
CA VAL A 663 -7.80 -1.71 0.86
C VAL A 663 -7.69 -3.05 0.17
N GLN A 664 -7.81 -4.13 0.93
CA GLN A 664 -7.82 -5.52 0.52
C GLN A 664 -9.20 -6.14 0.81
N GLY A 665 -9.32 -7.46 0.82
CA GLY A 665 -10.58 -8.12 1.11
C GLY A 665 -11.61 -7.99 0.01
N THR A 666 -12.90 -7.98 0.40
CA THR A 666 -14.02 -7.85 -0.54
C THR A 666 -15.01 -6.76 -0.12
N GLU A 667 -15.49 -5.95 -1.07
CA GLU A 667 -16.58 -4.99 -0.84
C GLU A 667 -16.27 -3.96 0.26
N ASN A 668 -14.98 -3.61 0.40
CA ASN A 668 -14.48 -2.61 1.35
C ASN A 668 -14.30 -1.23 0.69
N VAL A 669 -14.28 -0.20 1.53
CA VAL A 669 -14.00 1.18 1.13
C VAL A 669 -12.83 1.72 1.94
N GLY A 670 -11.81 2.26 1.28
CA GLY A 670 -10.66 2.86 1.95
C GLY A 670 -11.06 4.14 2.67
N VAL A 671 -11.54 5.14 1.92
CA VAL A 671 -11.99 6.42 2.46
C VAL A 671 -13.38 6.74 1.95
N SER A 672 -14.29 7.09 2.85
CA SER A 672 -15.65 7.53 2.51
C SER A 672 -15.95 8.89 3.13
N ILE A 673 -16.27 9.86 2.29
CA ILE A 673 -16.65 11.22 2.73
C ILE A 673 -18.10 11.46 2.34
N ALA A 674 -18.96 11.68 3.34
CA ALA A 674 -20.37 12.08 3.18
C ALA A 674 -20.63 13.53 3.69
N LYS A 675 -19.67 14.13 4.39
CA LYS A 675 -19.70 15.54 4.78
C LYS A 675 -18.30 15.94 5.20
N PHE A 676 -17.84 17.11 4.77
CA PHE A 676 -16.61 17.69 5.32
C PHE A 676 -16.74 19.21 5.34
N LEU A 677 -16.11 19.95 4.42
CA LEU A 677 -16.19 21.41 4.39
C LEU A 677 -17.43 21.92 3.67
N SER A 678 -18.10 22.92 4.24
CA SER A 678 -19.19 23.63 3.57
C SER A 678 -18.67 24.51 2.42
N SER A 679 -19.56 24.85 1.48
CA SER A 679 -19.21 25.73 0.35
C SER A 679 -18.85 27.16 0.78
N ALA A 680 -19.36 27.61 1.93
CA ALA A 680 -18.98 28.90 2.51
C ALA A 680 -17.55 28.89 3.07
N LYS A 681 -17.06 27.72 3.48
CA LYS A 681 -15.70 27.55 3.99
C LYS A 681 -14.70 27.37 2.86
N ASP A 682 -14.98 26.47 1.92
CA ASP A 682 -14.13 26.22 0.76
C ASP A 682 -14.94 25.62 -0.40
N PRO A 683 -14.76 26.09 -1.65
CA PRO A 683 -15.40 25.47 -2.82
C PRO A 683 -14.95 24.02 -3.06
N ASN A 684 -13.74 23.64 -2.65
CA ASN A 684 -13.27 22.26 -2.63
C ASN A 684 -13.68 21.60 -1.30
N PRO A 685 -14.64 20.67 -1.30
CA PRO A 685 -15.15 20.07 -0.07
C PRO A 685 -14.10 19.27 0.72
N ILE A 686 -12.95 18.93 0.11
CA ILE A 686 -11.85 18.19 0.71
C ILE A 686 -10.56 19.00 0.86
N ALA A 687 -10.63 20.34 0.86
CA ALA A 687 -9.44 21.20 0.95
C ALA A 687 -8.57 20.97 2.20
N ASN A 688 -9.14 20.42 3.27
CA ASN A 688 -8.43 20.10 4.52
C ASN A 688 -7.89 18.66 4.59
N ILE A 689 -7.92 17.91 3.49
CA ILE A 689 -7.20 16.64 3.35
C ILE A 689 -5.82 16.95 2.76
N THR A 690 -4.76 16.30 3.23
CA THR A 690 -3.39 16.49 2.71
C THR A 690 -2.67 15.17 2.48
N ASP A 691 -2.07 15.03 1.29
CA ASP A 691 -1.16 13.94 0.89
C ASP A 691 -1.68 12.51 1.17
N LEU A 692 -3.00 12.30 1.07
CA LEU A 692 -3.61 11.01 1.37
C LEU A 692 -3.14 9.90 0.42
N ASN A 693 -2.65 8.79 0.97
CA ASN A 693 -2.19 7.63 0.22
C ASN A 693 -3.17 6.45 0.35
N VAL A 694 -3.57 5.87 -0.78
CA VAL A 694 -4.46 4.71 -0.82
C VAL A 694 -3.97 3.70 -1.86
N GLU A 695 -3.91 2.43 -1.46
CA GLU A 695 -3.66 1.32 -2.37
C GLU A 695 -4.86 0.38 -2.37
N VAL A 696 -5.37 0.05 -3.54
CA VAL A 696 -6.53 -0.84 -3.70
C VAL A 696 -6.09 -2.19 -4.26
N ALA A 697 -6.31 -3.24 -3.50
CA ALA A 697 -6.09 -4.65 -3.82
C ALA A 697 -7.38 -5.43 -3.51
N GLY A 698 -7.34 -6.77 -3.42
CA GLY A 698 -8.53 -7.57 -3.13
C GLY A 698 -9.58 -7.52 -4.26
N GLN A 699 -10.86 -7.69 -3.94
CA GLN A 699 -11.95 -7.77 -4.91
C GLN A 699 -13.06 -6.75 -4.60
N LYS A 700 -13.64 -6.10 -5.62
CA LYS A 700 -14.76 -5.16 -5.46
C LYS A 700 -14.51 -4.12 -4.36
N ASN A 701 -13.34 -3.52 -4.32
CA ASN A 701 -13.01 -2.51 -3.32
C ASN A 701 -13.08 -1.10 -3.91
N ILE A 702 -13.32 -0.09 -3.07
CA ILE A 702 -13.23 1.32 -3.44
C ILE A 702 -12.10 1.97 -2.67
N GLY A 703 -11.18 2.66 -3.34
CA GLY A 703 -10.11 3.41 -2.69
C GLY A 703 -10.65 4.65 -1.98
N PHE A 704 -11.21 5.58 -2.74
CA PHE A 704 -11.87 6.79 -2.25
C PHE A 704 -13.30 6.88 -2.79
N LEU A 705 -14.23 7.23 -1.91
CA LEU A 705 -15.65 7.35 -2.19
C LEU A 705 -16.19 8.71 -1.77
N ARG A 706 -16.70 9.48 -2.72
CA ARG A 706 -17.68 10.54 -2.45
C ARG A 706 -19.05 9.90 -2.30
N HIS A 707 -19.52 9.78 -1.06
CA HIS A 707 -20.64 8.91 -0.71
C HIS A 707 -22.00 9.43 -1.21
N LYS A 708 -22.95 8.54 -1.51
CA LYS A 708 -24.30 8.89 -2.02
C LYS A 708 -25.09 9.83 -1.10
N THR A 709 -24.80 9.81 0.19
CA THR A 709 -25.45 10.68 1.19
C THR A 709 -24.75 12.02 1.37
N TYR A 710 -23.78 12.38 0.50
CA TYR A 710 -23.04 13.63 0.59
C TYR A 710 -23.97 14.85 0.82
N ALA A 711 -23.70 15.68 1.83
CA ALA A 711 -24.49 16.87 2.15
C ALA A 711 -23.64 18.15 2.07
N ASN A 712 -24.19 19.31 2.45
CA ASN A 712 -23.56 20.64 2.69
C ASN A 712 -22.70 21.34 1.61
N ASN A 713 -22.07 20.64 0.67
CA ASN A 713 -21.23 21.25 -0.37
C ASN A 713 -21.41 20.56 -1.72
N THR A 714 -21.91 21.31 -2.71
CA THR A 714 -22.17 20.79 -4.06
C THR A 714 -20.98 20.96 -4.99
N GLY A 715 -19.91 21.64 -4.57
CA GLY A 715 -18.69 21.80 -5.35
C GLY A 715 -17.98 20.47 -5.59
N ASP A 716 -17.09 20.45 -6.58
CA ASP A 716 -16.32 19.26 -6.93
C ASP A 716 -15.20 19.00 -5.92
N MET A 717 -15.00 17.73 -5.56
CA MET A 717 -13.80 17.37 -4.79
C MET A 717 -12.58 17.45 -5.70
N LEU A 718 -11.61 18.25 -5.30
CA LEU A 718 -10.40 18.48 -6.09
C LEU A 718 -9.25 17.62 -5.58
N PHE A 719 -8.81 16.67 -6.42
CA PHE A 719 -7.62 15.84 -6.22
C PHE A 719 -6.45 16.50 -6.92
N ASN A 720 -5.58 17.17 -6.17
CA ASN A 720 -4.40 17.89 -6.68
C ASN A 720 -3.16 17.51 -5.85
N ALA A 721 -2.02 18.15 -6.12
CA ALA A 721 -0.77 17.88 -5.42
C ALA A 721 -0.81 18.14 -3.89
N THR A 722 -1.83 18.84 -3.38
CA THR A 722 -2.03 19.09 -1.95
C THR A 722 -2.91 18.02 -1.31
N THR A 723 -4.08 17.73 -1.90
CA THR A 723 -5.08 16.84 -1.28
C THR A 723 -4.75 15.36 -1.44
N MET A 724 -4.06 15.02 -2.52
CA MET A 724 -3.84 13.66 -2.96
C MET A 724 -2.37 13.28 -2.86
N GLY A 725 -2.06 12.18 -2.18
CA GLY A 725 -0.75 11.53 -2.17
C GLY A 725 -0.63 10.54 -3.33
N THR A 726 -0.39 9.27 -3.03
CA THR A 726 -0.33 8.16 -3.99
C THR A 726 -1.63 7.38 -3.96
N PHE A 727 -2.31 7.30 -5.11
CA PHE A 727 -3.41 6.36 -5.33
C PHE A 727 -2.97 5.35 -6.38
N THR A 728 -3.02 4.05 -6.05
CA THR A 728 -2.61 2.97 -6.95
C THR A 728 -3.41 1.70 -6.73
N PHE A 729 -3.36 0.78 -7.69
CA PHE A 729 -3.75 -0.61 -7.47
C PHE A 729 -2.57 -1.42 -6.92
N GLY A 730 -2.88 -2.35 -6.03
CA GLY A 730 -1.98 -3.36 -5.51
C GLY A 730 -2.14 -4.69 -6.24
N ASN A 731 -1.31 -5.67 -5.87
CA ASN A 731 -1.37 -7.00 -6.47
C ASN A 731 -2.70 -7.69 -6.15
N GLY A 732 -3.27 -8.36 -7.15
CA GLY A 732 -4.51 -9.11 -7.01
C GLY A 732 -5.79 -8.27 -6.96
N ALA A 733 -5.71 -6.95 -7.20
CA ALA A 733 -6.89 -6.08 -7.34
C ALA A 733 -7.84 -6.59 -8.44
N LYS A 734 -9.10 -6.84 -8.10
CA LYS A 734 -10.12 -7.30 -9.03
C LYS A 734 -11.39 -6.49 -8.89
N ASP A 735 -12.03 -6.15 -9.99
CA ASP A 735 -13.36 -5.51 -10.00
C ASP A 735 -13.44 -4.25 -9.11
N SER A 736 -12.32 -3.59 -8.88
CA SER A 736 -12.17 -2.55 -7.87
C SER A 736 -12.07 -1.16 -8.49
N THR A 737 -12.45 -0.13 -7.74
CA THR A 737 -12.40 1.26 -8.18
C THR A 737 -11.43 2.08 -7.33
N LEU A 738 -10.57 2.87 -7.94
CA LEU A 738 -9.63 3.69 -7.18
C LEU A 738 -10.29 4.95 -6.60
N ILE A 739 -11.00 5.71 -7.43
CA ILE A 739 -11.77 6.90 -7.03
C ILE A 739 -13.18 6.82 -7.62
N ARG A 740 -14.18 6.90 -6.74
CA ARG A 740 -15.60 6.84 -7.11
C ARG A 740 -16.38 8.03 -6.55
N THR A 741 -17.31 8.54 -7.34
CA THR A 741 -18.36 9.44 -6.85
C THR A 741 -19.73 8.84 -7.04
N ASP A 742 -20.51 8.84 -5.96
CA ASP A 742 -21.94 8.52 -5.97
C ASP A 742 -22.80 9.80 -5.82
N LYS A 743 -22.19 10.98 -5.65
CA LYS A 743 -22.91 12.25 -5.52
C LYS A 743 -22.05 13.46 -5.90
N TYR A 744 -22.56 14.33 -6.77
CA TYR A 744 -21.83 15.48 -7.33
C TYR A 744 -20.50 15.07 -8.01
N GLY A 745 -19.60 16.03 -8.25
CA GLY A 745 -18.43 15.85 -9.10
C GLY A 745 -17.08 15.60 -8.41
N ILE A 746 -16.10 15.12 -9.18
CA ILE A 746 -14.68 15.04 -8.79
C ILE A 746 -13.82 15.60 -9.92
N GLN A 747 -12.79 16.38 -9.57
CA GLN A 747 -11.76 16.83 -10.51
C GLN A 747 -10.41 16.24 -10.11
N VAL A 748 -9.76 15.55 -11.05
CA VAL A 748 -8.43 14.97 -10.87
C VAL A 748 -7.40 15.80 -11.63
N LYS A 749 -6.53 16.47 -10.90
CA LYS A 749 -5.45 17.35 -11.41
C LYS A 749 -4.05 16.85 -11.04
N LYS A 750 -3.94 15.67 -10.43
CA LYS A 750 -2.66 15.00 -10.13
C LYS A 750 -2.57 13.71 -10.92
N ASP A 751 -1.36 13.31 -11.28
CA ASP A 751 -1.11 12.04 -11.93
C ASP A 751 -1.51 10.86 -11.04
N ILE A 752 -2.11 9.84 -11.66
CA ILE A 752 -2.38 8.53 -11.07
C ILE A 752 -1.49 7.52 -11.77
N ASN A 753 -0.67 6.81 -11.01
CA ASN A 753 0.25 5.82 -11.54
C ASN A 753 0.03 4.48 -10.82
N ALA A 754 -0.30 3.45 -11.59
CA ALA A 754 -0.41 2.08 -11.10
C ALA A 754 0.59 1.19 -11.84
N THR A 755 1.69 0.81 -11.21
CA THR A 755 2.67 -0.11 -11.78
C THR A 755 2.19 -1.54 -11.60
N GLY A 756 2.00 -2.30 -12.69
CA GLY A 756 1.52 -3.68 -12.62
C GLY A 756 2.63 -4.68 -12.30
N LYS A 757 3.59 -4.33 -11.44
CA LYS A 757 4.68 -5.23 -11.02
C LYS A 757 4.85 -5.22 -9.51
N ASP A 758 5.07 -6.39 -8.94
CA ASP A 758 5.43 -6.53 -7.52
C ASP A 758 6.90 -6.18 -7.27
N ASN A 759 7.28 -6.16 -5.99
CA ASN A 759 8.66 -5.89 -5.57
C ASN A 759 9.66 -6.93 -6.10
N ALA A 760 9.20 -8.09 -6.57
CA ALA A 760 10.00 -9.14 -7.21
C ALA A 760 9.99 -9.02 -8.75
N GLY A 761 9.37 -7.98 -9.31
CA GLY A 761 9.28 -7.73 -10.75
C GLY A 761 8.26 -8.60 -11.49
N LYS A 762 7.43 -9.37 -10.78
CA LYS A 762 6.36 -10.20 -11.37
C LYS A 762 5.13 -9.36 -11.66
N ASP A 763 4.47 -9.68 -12.75
CA ASP A 763 3.26 -8.98 -13.18
C ASP A 763 2.10 -9.16 -12.19
N PHE A 764 1.37 -8.09 -11.93
CA PHE A 764 0.13 -8.10 -11.15
C PHE A 764 -0.98 -8.79 -11.93
N THR A 765 -1.71 -9.71 -11.31
CA THR A 765 -2.80 -10.44 -11.98
C THR A 765 -4.16 -9.73 -11.91
N GLY A 766 -4.19 -8.42 -11.65
CA GLY A 766 -5.43 -7.68 -11.43
C GLY A 766 -6.31 -7.57 -12.68
N SER A 767 -7.63 -7.57 -12.51
CA SER A 767 -8.60 -7.60 -13.62
C SER A 767 -9.91 -6.89 -13.28
N GLY A 768 -10.48 -6.15 -14.23
CA GLY A 768 -11.78 -5.48 -14.07
C GLY A 768 -11.73 -4.18 -13.26
N ASN A 769 -10.53 -3.63 -13.03
CA ASN A 769 -10.35 -2.46 -12.19
C ASN A 769 -10.62 -1.15 -12.96
N THR A 770 -11.24 -0.19 -12.29
CA THR A 770 -11.56 1.14 -12.83
C THR A 770 -10.80 2.21 -12.06
N VAL A 771 -10.04 3.07 -12.74
CA VAL A 771 -9.31 4.15 -12.05
C VAL A 771 -10.30 5.20 -11.53
N LEU A 772 -11.12 5.77 -12.42
CA LEU A 772 -12.10 6.81 -12.08
C LEU A 772 -13.52 6.36 -12.43
N HIS A 773 -14.46 6.44 -11.49
CA HIS A 773 -15.84 6.01 -11.72
C HIS A 773 -16.87 7.04 -11.27
N SER A 774 -17.63 7.59 -12.23
CA SER A 774 -18.82 8.37 -11.96
C SER A 774 -20.04 7.44 -11.91
N ASN A 775 -20.60 7.24 -10.72
CA ASN A 775 -21.73 6.36 -10.53
C ASN A 775 -23.01 7.17 -10.26
N GLY A 776 -23.85 7.26 -11.30
CA GLY A 776 -25.13 7.94 -11.34
C GLY A 776 -25.23 8.97 -12.46
N GLN A 777 -26.46 9.30 -12.84
CA GLN A 777 -26.78 10.15 -13.99
C GLN A 777 -26.51 11.66 -13.77
N THR A 778 -26.33 12.09 -12.52
CA THR A 778 -26.10 13.50 -12.13
C THR A 778 -24.69 13.77 -11.62
N GLN A 779 -23.86 12.74 -11.56
CA GLN A 779 -22.51 12.74 -11.06
C GLN A 779 -21.54 12.95 -12.22
N HIS A 780 -20.37 13.52 -11.95
CA HIS A 780 -19.33 13.64 -12.96
C HIS A 780 -17.92 13.44 -12.41
N ILE A 781 -16.98 13.00 -13.26
CA ILE A 781 -15.54 13.03 -12.96
C ILE A 781 -14.77 13.59 -14.15
N ASP A 782 -13.93 14.58 -13.87
CA ASP A 782 -13.07 15.23 -14.87
C ASP A 782 -11.60 14.89 -14.61
N ASN A 783 -10.94 14.32 -15.62
CA ASN A 783 -9.51 14.07 -15.63
C ASN A 783 -8.78 15.18 -16.41
N TYR A 784 -7.93 15.93 -15.71
CA TYR A 784 -7.09 16.99 -16.27
C TYR A 784 -5.61 16.62 -16.30
N ASN A 785 -5.21 15.42 -15.87
CA ASN A 785 -3.81 15.02 -15.81
C ASN A 785 -3.58 13.59 -16.31
N THR A 786 -2.46 12.96 -15.95
CA THR A 786 -2.09 11.65 -16.50
C THR A 786 -2.61 10.51 -15.64
N ILE A 787 -3.37 9.60 -16.25
CA ILE A 787 -3.67 8.28 -15.72
C ILE A 787 -2.75 7.30 -16.42
N THR A 788 -1.87 6.63 -15.68
CA THR A 788 -1.01 5.57 -16.19
C THR A 788 -1.27 4.27 -15.46
N VAL A 789 -1.64 3.23 -16.20
CA VAL A 789 -1.73 1.87 -15.69
C VAL A 789 -0.77 1.00 -16.48
N GLY A 790 0.31 0.59 -15.81
CA GLY A 790 1.43 -0.11 -16.43
C GLY A 790 1.12 -1.55 -16.83
N LYS A 791 2.10 -2.19 -17.47
CA LYS A 791 2.04 -3.60 -17.85
C LYS A 791 1.84 -4.49 -16.63
N GLY A 792 1.12 -5.58 -16.83
CA GLY A 792 0.87 -6.64 -15.84
C GLY A 792 -0.61 -6.88 -15.63
N TYR A 793 -1.42 -5.84 -15.54
CA TYR A 793 -2.87 -5.98 -15.35
C TYR A 793 -3.55 -6.68 -16.53
N THR A 794 -4.45 -7.61 -16.22
CA THR A 794 -5.22 -8.36 -17.22
C THR A 794 -6.29 -7.49 -17.86
N GLN A 795 -7.00 -6.70 -17.06
CA GLN A 795 -8.07 -5.84 -17.55
C GLN A 795 -8.17 -4.56 -16.74
N THR A 796 -8.21 -3.41 -17.43
CA THR A 796 -8.24 -2.09 -16.79
C THR A 796 -9.16 -1.13 -17.53
N VAL A 797 -9.84 -0.28 -16.77
CA VAL A 797 -10.68 0.81 -17.26
C VAL A 797 -10.11 2.11 -16.73
N GLY A 798 -9.80 3.06 -17.62
CA GLY A 798 -9.31 4.38 -17.22
C GLY A 798 -10.41 5.18 -16.51
N MET A 799 -11.51 5.42 -17.23
CA MET A 799 -12.67 6.12 -16.68
C MET A 799 -13.97 5.37 -17.00
N ALA A 800 -14.92 5.37 -16.08
CA ALA A 800 -16.24 4.78 -16.26
C ALA A 800 -17.35 5.73 -15.81
N ALA A 801 -18.47 5.69 -16.53
CA ALA A 801 -19.73 6.26 -16.09
C ALA A 801 -20.85 5.21 -16.16
N THR A 802 -21.65 5.12 -15.09
CA THR A 802 -22.83 4.25 -15.01
C THR A 802 -24.01 5.04 -14.47
N GLY A 803 -25.24 4.68 -14.86
CA GLY A 803 -26.45 5.36 -14.42
C GLY A 803 -27.67 4.46 -14.46
N THR A 804 -28.79 4.97 -13.94
CA THR A 804 -30.10 4.27 -13.99
C THR A 804 -31.14 5.03 -14.81
N ALA A 805 -30.81 6.24 -15.27
CA ALA A 805 -31.65 7.10 -16.09
C ALA A 805 -30.79 7.99 -17.00
N ALA A 806 -31.34 8.44 -18.12
CA ALA A 806 -30.62 9.26 -19.09
C ALA A 806 -30.04 10.54 -18.47
N SER A 807 -28.73 10.74 -18.63
CA SER A 807 -28.00 11.90 -18.15
C SER A 807 -28.20 13.10 -19.06
N LYS A 808 -28.16 14.29 -18.45
CA LYS A 808 -28.19 15.60 -19.10
C LYS A 808 -26.83 16.31 -19.07
N ILE A 809 -25.81 15.65 -18.53
CA ILE A 809 -24.46 16.19 -18.35
C ILE A 809 -23.44 15.22 -18.93
N VAL A 810 -22.20 15.69 -19.08
CA VAL A 810 -21.05 14.81 -19.32
C VAL A 810 -20.65 14.21 -17.98
N ASN A 811 -20.81 12.90 -17.82
CA ASN A 811 -20.48 12.18 -16.59
C ASN A 811 -18.98 11.89 -16.47
N ILE A 812 -18.27 11.72 -17.58
CA ILE A 812 -16.81 11.60 -17.56
C ILE A 812 -16.16 12.47 -18.65
N LEU A 813 -15.25 13.35 -18.24
CA LEU A 813 -14.48 14.21 -19.13
C LEU A 813 -12.99 13.88 -19.04
N ASN A 814 -12.36 13.62 -20.17
CA ASN A 814 -10.91 13.50 -20.26
C ASN A 814 -10.30 14.65 -21.08
N GLU A 815 -9.59 15.56 -20.42
CA GLU A 815 -8.76 16.58 -21.06
C GLU A 815 -7.25 16.29 -20.92
N GLY A 816 -6.89 15.38 -20.00
CA GLY A 816 -5.52 14.92 -19.78
C GLY A 816 -5.08 13.77 -20.68
N THR A 817 -4.29 12.83 -20.13
CA THR A 817 -3.83 11.64 -20.84
C THR A 817 -4.26 10.38 -20.10
N ILE A 818 -4.84 9.42 -20.80
CA ILE A 818 -5.10 8.06 -20.31
C ILE A 818 -4.14 7.11 -21.04
N ASP A 819 -3.17 6.54 -20.32
CA ASP A 819 -2.18 5.59 -20.84
C ASP A 819 -2.36 4.24 -20.14
N LEU A 820 -2.95 3.27 -20.85
CA LEU A 820 -3.23 1.94 -20.32
C LEU A 820 -2.43 0.89 -21.10
N GLN A 821 -1.62 0.13 -20.35
CA GLN A 821 -0.72 -0.89 -20.88
C GLN A 821 -1.10 -2.30 -20.42
N GLY A 822 -2.31 -2.47 -19.85
CA GLY A 822 -2.86 -3.77 -19.50
C GLY A 822 -3.29 -4.59 -20.72
N LYS A 823 -3.37 -5.91 -20.58
CA LYS A 823 -3.67 -6.85 -21.69
C LYS A 823 -5.01 -6.57 -22.37
N LYS A 824 -6.02 -6.18 -21.59
CA LYS A 824 -7.31 -5.67 -22.06
C LYS A 824 -7.54 -4.30 -21.42
N SER A 825 -7.70 -3.26 -22.23
CA SER A 825 -7.80 -1.90 -21.70
C SER A 825 -8.93 -1.13 -22.34
N ILE A 826 -9.74 -0.46 -21.51
CA ILE A 826 -10.80 0.45 -21.94
C ILE A 826 -10.41 1.84 -21.45
N GLY A 827 -10.17 2.78 -22.37
CA GLY A 827 -9.83 4.16 -21.99
C GLY A 827 -10.97 4.82 -21.23
N MET A 828 -12.16 4.84 -21.84
CA MET A 828 -13.39 5.39 -21.27
C MET A 828 -14.57 4.46 -21.54
N TYR A 829 -15.37 4.20 -20.51
CA TYR A 829 -16.61 3.44 -20.57
C TYR A 829 -17.81 4.33 -20.22
N VAL A 830 -18.86 4.29 -21.04
CA VAL A 830 -20.16 4.91 -20.74
C VAL A 830 -21.25 3.90 -21.03
N ASP A 831 -22.25 3.83 -20.17
CA ASP A 831 -23.43 3.00 -20.40
C ASP A 831 -24.49 3.71 -21.25
N LYS A 832 -25.64 3.06 -21.49
CA LYS A 832 -26.76 3.62 -22.27
C LYS A 832 -27.40 4.86 -21.65
N PHE A 833 -27.07 5.19 -20.40
CA PHE A 833 -27.67 6.26 -19.63
C PHE A 833 -26.74 7.46 -19.47
N THR A 834 -25.44 7.28 -19.61
CA THR A 834 -24.43 8.28 -19.28
C THR A 834 -23.73 8.82 -20.52
N GLN A 835 -23.05 9.97 -20.36
CA GLN A 835 -22.33 10.62 -21.45
C GLN A 835 -20.86 10.80 -21.09
N GLY A 836 -19.99 10.72 -22.09
CA GLY A 836 -18.55 10.91 -21.95
C GLY A 836 -18.00 11.81 -23.03
N LYS A 837 -16.95 12.57 -22.72
CA LYS A 837 -16.25 13.44 -23.66
C LYS A 837 -14.74 13.32 -23.46
N SER A 838 -13.98 13.18 -24.55
CA SER A 838 -12.52 13.28 -24.51
C SER A 838 -12.05 14.36 -25.47
N THR A 839 -11.29 15.31 -24.97
CA THR A 839 -10.47 16.27 -25.75
C THR A 839 -8.97 15.98 -25.57
N GLY A 840 -8.62 15.21 -24.54
CA GLY A 840 -7.28 14.72 -24.27
C GLY A 840 -6.89 13.46 -25.04
N SER A 841 -5.75 12.89 -24.68
CA SER A 841 -5.19 11.69 -25.33
C SER A 841 -5.62 10.40 -24.64
N ILE A 842 -5.92 9.36 -25.43
CA ILE A 842 -6.12 7.99 -24.94
C ILE A 842 -5.15 7.08 -25.68
N LYS A 843 -4.23 6.46 -24.95
CA LYS A 843 -3.21 5.54 -25.43
C LYS A 843 -3.48 4.16 -24.84
N LEU A 844 -3.76 3.21 -25.72
CA LEU A 844 -3.96 1.81 -25.34
C LEU A 844 -2.85 0.99 -26.00
N SER A 845 -1.86 0.55 -25.23
CA SER A 845 -0.79 -0.29 -25.78
C SER A 845 -1.16 -1.76 -25.63
N ALA A 846 -1.69 -2.35 -26.71
CA ALA A 846 -1.96 -3.78 -26.81
C ALA A 846 -0.69 -4.59 -27.16
N LEU A 847 0.46 -4.21 -26.61
CA LEU A 847 1.58 -5.14 -26.58
C LEU A 847 1.21 -6.16 -25.50
N GLY A 848 0.50 -7.22 -25.91
CA GLY A 848 0.46 -8.45 -25.14
C GLY A 848 1.89 -8.85 -24.76
N ASP A 849 2.04 -9.67 -23.72
CA ASP A 849 3.37 -10.16 -23.33
C ASP A 849 4.05 -10.75 -24.57
N LEU A 850 4.98 -10.00 -25.15
CA LEU A 850 5.78 -10.47 -26.25
C LEU A 850 6.56 -11.66 -25.68
N ASP A 851 6.44 -12.81 -26.33
CA ASP A 851 7.24 -13.96 -25.92
C ASP A 851 8.75 -13.60 -26.04
N LYS A 852 9.61 -14.51 -25.56
CA LYS A 852 11.08 -14.35 -25.64
C LYS A 852 11.61 -14.09 -27.07
N ASP A 853 10.78 -14.33 -28.09
CA ASP A 853 11.10 -14.18 -29.51
C ASP A 853 10.41 -12.95 -30.14
N GLY A 854 9.73 -12.12 -29.34
CA GLY A 854 9.14 -10.85 -29.76
C GLY A 854 7.79 -10.97 -30.46
N LYS A 855 7.02 -12.02 -30.19
CA LYS A 855 5.66 -12.23 -30.77
C LYS A 855 4.53 -12.05 -29.77
#